data_AF-A0AAD4CK80-F1
#
_entry.id   AF-A0AAD4CK80-F1
#
_cell.length_a   1.000
_cell.length_b   1.000
_cell.length_c   1.000
_cell.angle_alpha   90.00
_cell.angle_beta   90.00
_cell.angle_gamma   90.00
#
_symmetry.space_group_name_H-M   'P 1'
#
loop_
_entity.id
_entity.type
_entity.pdbx_description
1 polymer ?
#
loop_
_entity_poly.entity_id
_entity_poly.type
_entity_poly.pdbx_seq_one_letter_code
_entity_poly.pdbx_strand_id
1 'polypeptide(L)'
;MEYLIRFAQTHETFRRPELEALASLQGIDLEILFYDRFSPYCIVKLQSEQDARSLVSRSILAKDIVELWGQGTTYEELHADVRRRTHHRWADYLKTSFRFTVESFGGRRTMEAKRDIIQSFSYVAFEGPIDLKNPDEDFWVMEEYLSPQELAAKSTNGTGPAPPNEPRAPLKIYLGRWVGNSSRDVINKYDLKKRGYISTTSMDAELTLITANMAHAAPGKFFYDPFVGTGSFCVAAAHFGAATFGSDIDGRSFRGKDRKPDEPIGLLANFQQYGIADRYMDAFTSDLTNSPLRPCQLLDGIVCDPPYGVREGLRVLGMRDGRAKPEVIIDGVPSHLRPDYIAPKKPYGFEAMLNDILAFACQTLVTHGRLAMWMPTSNDEDVDLLIPMHPNLQVISVSVQPFSNWSRRLIVYRRLPEGETSDISLARRKADAEGVNADELNAFRKKRDAITLLRIKRGGLSWRPRPTSLSRLHKGKMPSLTHEENFVGSKDPSQAQAATDQHGRALFQFDKAAERRLRWKMDLYILPTVSLLYLFCFIDRANIGNAKLAGFDKDLGLTGYGYNHVLSVFYISYIIFEIPGSLCCKWMGPGWFIPLSALLFGVSSVATAFVNTIHQASGVRFLLGVAEAGMMPGIAYYLSRWYRRSELAFRLSTYIVMAPLAGAFGGLLASGILKLDHFGSLHTWRMLFAVEGIITIGLAIISFCTLTDRPETARWLSQGEKDLAIARLKSERVATTVLLDKIDTKKLLRGIFSPVTLATSLIFLLDNITVGGLAFFAPTIVKTIYPDSSVIHQQLLTVPPYIVGAFFTLLLPFLSWQFDRRMPFFVAGPPLMMAGYIMFLTSTDAKVRYGATFLIASGAFAFGALCNAHVSNNVISDTARSAAIGTNVMIGHIGGLISTWSFLEFDAPNYPIGNGLNLATSSTCLILSGLLWVWMHRDNRKRERTDIDNALSGLSVSQIQDLDWRNPAFKWRP
;
A
#
# COMPACT_ATOMS: atom_id res chain seq x y z
N MET A 1 24.34 10.71 39.85
CA MET A 1 25.04 9.77 38.92
C MET A 1 24.63 10.09 37.49
N GLU A 2 25.50 9.82 36.51
CA GLU A 2 25.19 9.99 35.09
C GLU A 2 24.57 8.70 34.53
N TYR A 3 23.52 8.86 33.75
CA TYR A 3 22.79 7.79 33.09
C TYR A 3 22.66 8.09 31.60
N LEU A 4 22.63 7.05 30.78
CA LEU A 4 22.38 7.12 29.36
C LEU A 4 20.99 6.56 29.07
N ILE A 5 20.12 7.37 28.49
CA ILE A 5 18.80 6.96 28.01
C ILE A 5 18.91 6.66 26.52
N ARG A 6 18.43 5.48 26.11
CA ARG A 6 18.34 5.08 24.71
C ARG A 6 16.92 5.26 24.20
N PHE A 7 16.74 6.06 23.17
CA PHE A 7 15.44 6.37 22.58
C PHE A 7 15.09 5.52 21.35
N ALA A 8 13.79 5.38 21.09
CA ALA A 8 13.29 4.98 19.79
C ALA A 8 13.50 6.10 18.75
N GLN A 9 13.84 5.72 17.52
CA GLN A 9 14.02 6.66 16.40
C GLN A 9 12.70 7.08 15.77
N THR A 10 11.83 7.63 16.60
CA THR A 10 10.53 8.21 16.24
C THR A 10 10.30 9.46 17.08
N HIS A 11 9.51 10.40 16.55
CA HIS A 11 9.00 11.56 17.29
C HIS A 11 10.09 12.32 18.07
N GLU A 12 11.19 12.67 17.39
CA GLU A 12 12.39 13.28 17.98
C GLU A 12 12.07 14.53 18.81
N THR A 13 11.11 15.33 18.37
CA THR A 13 10.69 16.56 19.04
C THR A 13 9.95 16.33 20.35
N PHE A 14 9.44 15.11 20.59
CA PHE A 14 8.67 14.73 21.77
C PHE A 14 9.52 14.10 22.87
N ARG A 15 10.72 13.57 22.55
CA ARG A 15 11.56 12.80 23.47
C ARG A 15 11.93 13.58 24.74
N ARG A 16 12.49 14.77 24.56
CA ARG A 16 12.88 15.65 25.66
C ARG A 16 11.66 16.14 26.45
N PRO A 17 10.60 16.69 25.82
CA PRO A 17 9.38 17.07 26.53
C PRO A 17 8.72 15.95 27.33
N GLU A 18 8.71 14.71 26.82
CA GLU A 18 8.18 13.56 27.57
C GLU A 18 9.03 13.28 28.82
N LEU A 19 10.37 13.26 28.70
CA LEU A 19 11.26 13.06 29.86
C LEU A 19 11.09 14.14 30.92
N GLU A 20 11.07 15.41 30.52
CA GLU A 20 10.90 16.54 31.43
C GLU A 20 9.52 16.48 32.13
N ALA A 21 8.47 16.07 31.41
CA ALA A 21 7.16 15.84 32.01
C ALA A 21 7.16 14.68 33.02
N LEU A 22 7.82 13.56 32.71
CA LEU A 22 7.91 12.42 33.62
C LEU A 22 8.71 12.75 34.88
N ALA A 23 9.82 13.48 34.73
CA ALA A 23 10.61 13.97 35.87
C ALA A 23 9.77 14.90 36.75
N SER A 24 9.06 15.86 36.15
CA SER A 24 8.18 16.77 36.86
C SER A 24 7.01 16.05 37.55
N LEU A 25 6.45 15.00 36.92
CA LEU A 25 5.37 14.21 37.49
C LEU A 25 5.80 13.41 38.73
N GLN A 26 7.04 12.93 38.73
CA GLN A 26 7.61 12.12 39.82
C GLN A 26 8.38 12.95 40.86
N GLY A 27 8.53 14.27 40.66
CA GLY A 27 9.33 15.13 41.52
C GLY A 27 10.84 14.84 41.45
N ILE A 28 11.31 14.34 40.31
CA ILE A 28 12.71 13.98 40.08
C ILE A 28 13.47 15.20 39.57
N ASP A 29 14.61 15.50 40.21
CA ASP A 29 15.57 16.49 39.73
C ASP A 29 16.36 15.92 38.54
N LEU A 30 15.97 16.31 37.33
CA LEU A 30 16.52 15.85 36.06
C LEU A 30 17.39 16.95 35.42
N GLU A 31 18.69 16.70 35.31
CA GLU A 31 19.62 17.53 34.54
C GLU A 31 20.00 16.81 33.23
N ILE A 32 19.65 17.37 32.07
CA ILE A 32 20.01 16.83 30.75
C ILE A 32 21.39 17.37 30.36
N LEU A 33 22.41 16.51 30.39
CA LEU A 33 23.80 16.87 30.07
C LEU A 33 24.08 16.85 28.57
N PHE A 34 23.45 15.92 27.83
CA PHE A 34 23.60 15.79 26.39
C PHE A 34 22.32 15.29 25.75
N TYR A 35 21.86 15.97 24.71
CA TYR A 35 20.76 15.53 23.87
C TYR A 35 20.99 15.98 22.43
N ASP A 36 20.88 15.04 21.49
CA ASP A 36 20.82 15.32 20.06
C ASP A 36 19.61 14.60 19.47
N ARG A 37 18.83 15.30 18.64
CA ARG A 37 17.67 14.73 17.96
C ARG A 37 18.03 13.62 16.99
N PHE A 38 19.24 13.64 16.42
CA PHE A 38 19.74 12.64 15.48
C PHE A 38 20.41 11.45 16.19
N SER A 39 20.79 11.62 17.46
CA SER A 39 21.31 10.55 18.29
C SER A 39 20.16 9.77 18.95
N PRO A 40 20.27 8.43 19.09
CA PRO A 40 19.40 7.68 19.98
C PRO A 40 19.75 7.88 21.46
N TYR A 41 20.88 8.52 21.77
CA TYR A 41 21.41 8.58 23.12
C TYR A 41 21.22 9.96 23.74
N CYS A 42 20.84 9.96 25.01
CA CYS A 42 20.71 11.15 25.83
C CYS A 42 21.41 10.90 27.17
N ILE A 43 22.30 11.80 27.57
CA ILE A 43 22.97 11.71 28.87
C ILE A 43 22.23 12.60 29.85
N VAL A 44 21.82 12.01 30.97
CA VAL A 44 21.13 12.69 32.05
C VAL A 44 21.85 12.46 33.36
N LYS A 45 21.67 13.38 34.30
CA LYS A 45 22.14 13.24 35.67
C LYS A 45 20.94 13.20 36.61
N LEU A 46 20.95 12.19 37.48
CA LEU A 46 19.89 11.89 38.44
C LEU A 46 20.50 11.67 39.83
N GLN A 47 19.69 11.87 40.87
CA GLN A 47 20.15 11.76 42.26
C GLN A 47 20.41 10.30 42.66
N SER A 48 19.55 9.37 42.22
CA SER A 48 19.65 7.95 42.56
C SER A 48 19.31 7.00 41.40
N GLU A 49 19.65 5.71 41.54
CA GLU A 49 19.21 4.67 40.59
C GLU A 49 17.68 4.46 40.65
N GLN A 50 17.08 4.65 41.83
CA GLN A 50 15.64 4.57 41.99
C GLN A 50 14.93 5.64 41.16
N ASP A 51 15.49 6.86 41.08
CA ASP A 51 14.98 7.91 40.22
C ASP A 51 15.12 7.53 38.74
N ALA A 52 16.24 6.92 38.35
CA ALA A 52 16.46 6.42 36.99
C ALA A 52 15.41 5.37 36.58
N ARG A 53 15.15 4.39 37.45
CA ARG A 53 14.11 3.38 37.25
C ARG A 53 12.73 4.03 37.17
N SER A 54 12.42 4.94 38.09
CA SER A 54 11.12 5.61 38.16
C SER A 54 10.86 6.49 36.94
N LEU A 55 11.87 7.24 36.48
CA LEU A 55 11.80 8.10 35.30
C LEU A 55 11.48 7.30 34.03
N VAL A 56 12.20 6.20 33.80
CA VAL A 56 12.03 5.42 32.56
C VAL A 56 10.79 4.52 32.60
N SER A 57 10.35 4.10 33.79
CA SER A 57 9.31 3.08 33.99
C SER A 57 8.04 3.34 33.20
N ARG A 58 7.72 4.61 32.93
CA ARG A 58 6.51 5.05 32.25
C ARG A 58 6.74 5.71 30.89
N SER A 59 8.01 5.91 30.49
CA SER A 59 8.33 6.52 29.21
C SER A 59 7.89 5.63 28.05
N ILE A 60 7.37 6.27 27.00
CA ILE A 60 6.97 5.60 25.77
C ILE A 60 8.08 5.73 24.71
N LEU A 61 8.77 6.86 24.66
CA LEU A 61 9.82 7.12 23.67
C LEU A 61 11.18 6.56 24.06
N ALA A 62 11.50 6.48 25.35
CA ALA A 62 12.68 5.75 25.81
C ALA A 62 12.48 4.25 25.58
N LYS A 63 13.55 3.52 25.35
CA LYS A 63 13.58 2.05 25.34
C LYS A 63 14.08 1.53 26.68
N ASP A 64 15.18 2.12 27.13
CA ASP A 64 15.91 1.70 28.32
C ASP A 64 16.75 2.85 28.86
N ILE A 65 17.14 2.71 30.13
CA ILE A 65 18.10 3.56 30.81
C ILE A 65 19.22 2.69 31.34
N VAL A 66 20.46 3.16 31.17
CA VAL A 66 21.66 2.48 31.66
C VAL A 66 22.49 3.45 32.48
N GLU A 67 23.14 2.95 33.52
CA GLU A 67 24.11 3.71 34.31
C GLU A 67 25.38 3.88 33.47
N LEU A 68 25.86 5.12 33.30
CA LEU A 68 26.99 5.40 32.43
C LEU A 68 28.33 5.04 33.10
N TRP A 69 29.01 4.02 32.57
CA TRP A 69 30.29 3.54 33.11
C TRP A 69 31.51 4.13 32.42
N GLY A 70 31.37 4.53 31.16
CA GLY A 70 32.37 5.29 30.43
C GLY A 70 31.91 5.66 29.03
N GLN A 71 32.59 6.62 28.42
CA GLN A 71 32.37 7.04 27.04
C GLN A 71 33.68 7.39 26.34
N GLY A 72 33.73 7.23 25.01
CA GLY A 72 34.89 7.60 24.19
C GLY A 72 34.54 7.65 22.70
N THR A 73 35.42 8.22 21.87
CA THR A 73 35.31 8.13 20.40
C THR A 73 36.06 6.91 19.86
N THR A 74 37.02 6.40 20.63
CA THR A 74 37.73 5.14 20.38
C THR A 74 37.62 4.20 21.56
N TYR A 75 37.90 2.91 21.35
CA TYR A 75 37.93 1.93 22.44
C TYR A 75 39.02 2.22 23.48
N GLU A 76 40.16 2.79 23.06
CA GLU A 76 41.22 3.20 23.98
C GLU A 76 40.74 4.31 24.93
N GLU A 77 40.09 5.33 24.38
CA GLU A 77 39.48 6.40 25.17
C GLU A 77 38.39 5.87 26.10
N LEU A 78 37.52 4.98 25.59
CA LEU A 78 36.49 4.35 26.39
C LEU A 78 37.08 3.59 27.58
N HIS A 79 38.09 2.75 27.35
CA HIS A 79 38.74 1.98 28.40
C HIS A 79 39.42 2.88 29.45
N ALA A 80 40.04 3.99 29.01
CA ALA A 80 40.60 4.98 29.90
C ALA A 80 39.52 5.67 30.76
N ASP A 81 38.38 6.05 30.16
CA ASP A 81 37.27 6.67 30.89
C ASP A 81 36.62 5.69 31.88
N VAL A 82 36.45 4.42 31.50
CA VAL A 82 35.90 3.37 32.39
C VAL A 82 36.79 3.18 33.62
N ARG A 83 38.12 3.09 33.46
CA ARG A 83 39.06 3.02 34.60
C ARG A 83 38.98 4.25 35.49
N ARG A 84 38.88 5.43 34.89
CA ARG A 84 38.81 6.69 35.63
C ARG A 84 37.48 6.85 36.39
N ARG A 85 36.37 6.47 35.77
CA ARG A 85 35.01 6.77 36.24
C ARG A 85 34.46 5.72 37.19
N THR A 86 34.65 4.43 36.91
CA THR A 86 33.92 3.35 37.60
C THR A 86 34.80 2.30 38.28
N HIS A 87 36.13 2.43 38.25
CA HIS A 87 37.03 1.48 38.93
C HIS A 87 36.67 1.23 40.40
N HIS A 88 36.27 2.27 41.13
CA HIS A 88 35.86 2.16 42.53
C HIS A 88 34.62 1.30 42.77
N ARG A 89 33.83 0.99 41.73
CA ARG A 89 32.59 0.19 41.80
C ARG A 89 32.75 -1.26 41.36
N TRP A 90 33.88 -1.64 40.74
CA TRP A 90 34.00 -2.99 40.18
C TRP A 90 33.91 -4.09 41.24
N ALA A 91 34.38 -3.80 42.46
CA ALA A 91 34.30 -4.71 43.60
C ALA A 91 32.84 -5.05 43.98
N ASP A 92 31.89 -4.13 43.73
CA ASP A 92 30.46 -4.34 44.04
C ASP A 92 29.86 -5.47 43.19
N TYR A 93 30.43 -5.74 42.01
CA TYR A 93 29.91 -6.66 41.00
C TYR A 93 30.85 -7.85 40.73
N LEU A 94 31.89 -8.03 41.55
CA LEU A 94 32.94 -9.01 41.27
C LEU A 94 32.41 -10.46 41.18
N LYS A 95 31.42 -10.80 42.02
CA LYS A 95 30.88 -12.16 42.15
C LYS A 95 29.47 -12.33 41.58
N THR A 96 28.87 -11.29 41.03
CA THR A 96 27.50 -11.34 40.48
C THR A 96 27.50 -12.05 39.15
N SER A 97 26.42 -12.76 38.82
CA SER A 97 26.28 -13.29 37.47
C SER A 97 26.11 -12.15 36.47
N PHE A 98 26.76 -12.25 35.30
CA PHE A 98 26.78 -11.13 34.36
C PHE A 98 26.70 -11.55 32.90
N ARG A 99 26.29 -10.60 32.04
CA ARG A 99 26.49 -10.71 30.59
C ARG A 99 26.95 -9.38 30.00
N PHE A 100 27.56 -9.45 28.82
CA PHE A 100 27.84 -8.29 27.99
C PHE A 100 27.01 -8.31 26.71
N THR A 101 26.46 -7.16 26.35
CA THR A 101 25.64 -6.95 25.15
C THR A 101 26.29 -5.88 24.29
N VAL A 102 26.53 -6.16 23.00
CA VAL A 102 27.10 -5.19 22.05
C VAL A 102 26.03 -4.76 21.05
N GLU A 103 25.68 -3.47 21.09
CA GLU A 103 24.69 -2.80 20.26
C GLU A 103 25.35 -1.73 19.38
N SER A 104 24.96 -1.68 18.11
CA SER A 104 25.52 -0.72 17.15
C SER A 104 24.39 0.03 16.45
N PHE A 105 24.32 1.34 16.65
CA PHE A 105 23.36 2.23 15.97
C PHE A 105 23.97 2.82 14.71
N GLY A 106 23.32 2.64 13.54
CA GLY A 106 23.84 3.12 12.26
C GLY A 106 24.99 2.28 11.67
N GLY A 107 25.36 1.16 12.31
CA GLY A 107 26.43 0.25 11.88
C GLY A 107 26.08 -1.22 12.09
N ARG A 108 26.99 -2.12 11.70
CA ARG A 108 26.88 -3.58 11.94
C ARG A 108 28.24 -4.13 12.37
N ARG A 109 28.22 -5.09 13.30
CA ARG A 109 29.39 -5.86 13.74
C ARG A 109 29.17 -7.35 13.52
N THR A 110 30.21 -8.07 13.12
CA THR A 110 30.22 -9.54 13.07
C THR A 110 30.21 -10.12 14.48
N MET A 111 29.81 -11.37 14.63
CA MET A 111 29.82 -12.04 15.95
C MET A 111 31.22 -12.14 16.54
N GLU A 112 32.23 -12.36 15.69
CA GLU A 112 33.65 -12.36 16.08
C GLU A 112 34.05 -10.99 16.64
N ALA A 113 33.78 -9.91 15.91
CA ALA A 113 34.10 -8.56 16.38
C ALA A 113 33.38 -8.20 17.69
N LYS A 114 32.12 -8.63 17.87
CA LYS A 114 31.40 -8.46 19.15
C LYS A 114 32.10 -9.19 20.29
N ARG A 115 32.59 -10.41 20.06
CA ARG A 115 33.34 -11.18 21.06
C ARG A 115 34.65 -10.47 21.43
N ASP A 116 35.39 -9.96 20.45
CA ASP A 116 36.65 -9.26 20.68
C ASP A 116 36.44 -7.98 21.50
N ILE A 117 35.37 -7.23 21.20
CA ILE A 117 34.95 -6.06 21.98
C ILE A 117 34.64 -6.46 23.43
N ILE A 118 33.93 -7.56 23.65
CA ILE A 118 33.61 -8.02 25.02
C ILE A 118 34.90 -8.41 25.75
N GLN A 119 35.82 -9.13 25.08
CA GLN A 119 37.09 -9.57 25.66
C GLN A 119 38.03 -8.40 26.00
N SER A 120 37.92 -7.26 25.30
CA SER A 120 38.73 -6.08 25.59
C SER A 120 38.43 -5.46 26.96
N PHE A 121 37.28 -5.76 27.57
CA PHE A 121 36.93 -5.37 28.94
C PHE A 121 37.43 -6.34 30.02
N SER A 122 38.23 -7.35 29.69
CA SER A 122 38.76 -8.34 30.66
C SER A 122 39.45 -7.75 31.89
N TYR A 123 39.96 -6.52 31.81
CA TYR A 123 40.58 -5.81 32.94
C TYR A 123 39.61 -5.46 34.08
N VAL A 124 38.28 -5.54 33.88
CA VAL A 124 37.31 -5.39 34.99
C VAL A 124 37.31 -6.61 35.92
N ALA A 125 37.82 -7.76 35.43
CA ALA A 125 38.08 -8.97 36.20
C ALA A 125 36.89 -9.54 36.99
N PHE A 126 35.67 -9.50 36.44
CA PHE A 126 34.51 -10.15 37.07
C PHE A 126 34.70 -11.68 37.14
N GLU A 127 34.47 -12.25 38.32
CA GLU A 127 34.64 -13.67 38.66
C GLU A 127 33.31 -14.45 38.67
N GLY A 128 32.18 -13.74 38.70
CA GLY A 128 30.84 -14.35 38.72
C GLY A 128 30.50 -15.14 37.44
N PRO A 129 29.48 -16.02 37.50
CA PRO A 129 29.13 -16.87 36.36
C PRO A 129 28.51 -16.07 35.21
N ILE A 130 28.82 -16.46 33.96
CA ILE A 130 28.21 -15.84 32.77
C ILE A 130 26.83 -16.45 32.53
N ASP A 131 25.76 -15.65 32.70
CA ASP A 131 24.38 -16.05 32.38
C ASP A 131 23.83 -15.22 31.21
N LEU A 132 23.64 -15.87 30.06
CA LEU A 132 23.14 -15.20 28.85
C LEU A 132 21.63 -14.96 28.87
N LYS A 133 20.88 -15.66 29.74
CA LYS A 133 19.42 -15.60 29.80
C LYS A 133 18.95 -14.61 30.86
N ASN A 134 19.33 -14.82 32.12
CA ASN A 134 18.85 -14.07 33.27
C ASN A 134 20.00 -13.67 34.22
N PRO A 135 20.95 -12.84 33.75
CA PRO A 135 22.04 -12.37 34.61
C PRO A 135 21.54 -11.45 35.72
N ASP A 136 22.29 -11.38 36.82
CA ASP A 136 22.10 -10.35 37.85
C ASP A 136 22.41 -8.96 37.28
N GLU A 137 23.47 -8.85 36.46
CA GLU A 137 23.91 -7.60 35.84
C GLU A 137 24.17 -7.73 34.33
N ASP A 138 23.71 -6.73 33.57
CA ASP A 138 23.85 -6.70 32.11
C ASP A 138 24.61 -5.44 31.67
N PHE A 139 25.80 -5.64 31.09
CA PHE A 139 26.68 -4.56 30.66
C PHE A 139 26.60 -4.34 29.16
N TRP A 140 26.29 -3.12 28.75
CA TRP A 140 26.03 -2.77 27.36
C TRP A 140 27.15 -1.92 26.79
N VAL A 141 27.75 -2.40 25.72
CA VAL A 141 28.66 -1.63 24.86
C VAL A 141 27.86 -1.12 23.68
N MET A 142 27.68 0.19 23.61
CA MET A 142 26.83 0.85 22.62
C MET A 142 27.69 1.71 21.70
N GLU A 143 27.71 1.37 20.42
CA GLU A 143 28.37 2.15 19.38
C GLU A 143 27.35 3.01 18.63
N GLU A 144 27.73 4.24 18.32
CA GLU A 144 26.99 5.17 17.47
C GLU A 144 27.80 5.44 16.20
N TYR A 145 27.18 5.25 15.04
CA TYR A 145 27.77 5.57 13.73
C TYR A 145 26.93 6.66 13.05
N LEU A 146 27.57 7.48 12.21
CA LEU A 146 26.86 8.44 11.37
C LEU A 146 25.81 7.73 10.50
N SER A 147 24.58 8.23 10.55
CA SER A 147 23.54 7.70 9.69
C SER A 147 23.84 8.01 8.21
N PRO A 148 23.37 7.19 7.25
CA PRO A 148 23.52 7.49 5.82
C PRO A 148 22.93 8.85 5.42
N GLN A 149 21.92 9.34 6.14
CA GLN A 149 21.28 10.64 5.91
C GLN A 149 22.19 11.80 6.38
N GLU A 150 22.86 11.67 7.51
CA GLU A 150 23.84 12.66 7.98
C GLU A 150 25.11 12.68 7.13
N LEU A 151 25.54 11.54 6.61
CA LEU A 151 26.62 11.47 5.62
C LEU A 151 26.24 12.21 4.33
N ALA A 152 25.00 12.08 3.86
CA ALA A 152 24.50 12.83 2.72
C ALA A 152 24.39 14.34 3.00
N ALA A 153 24.00 14.73 4.22
CA ALA A 153 23.89 16.13 4.63
C ALA A 153 25.26 16.81 4.88
N LYS A 154 26.28 16.06 5.35
CA LYS A 154 27.66 16.54 5.52
C LYS A 154 28.52 16.46 4.25
N SER A 155 28.04 15.75 3.21
CA SER A 155 28.65 15.62 1.88
C SER A 155 28.52 16.89 1.00
N THR A 156 28.29 18.07 1.58
CA THR A 156 28.22 19.35 0.87
C THR A 156 29.55 19.82 0.28
N ASN A 157 30.65 19.11 0.55
CA ASN A 157 31.98 19.40 0.00
C ASN A 157 32.36 18.57 -1.25
N GLY A 158 31.39 18.03 -2.00
CA GLY A 158 31.62 17.48 -3.34
C GLY A 158 32.34 16.13 -3.42
N THR A 159 32.60 15.47 -2.28
CA THR A 159 32.99 14.06 -2.26
C THR A 159 31.73 13.23 -2.06
N GLY A 160 31.35 12.43 -3.07
CA GLY A 160 30.15 11.59 -2.98
C GLY A 160 30.17 10.67 -1.75
N PRO A 161 29.01 10.12 -1.33
CA PRO A 161 28.95 9.28 -0.14
C PRO A 161 29.90 8.08 -0.28
N ALA A 162 30.79 7.91 0.70
CA ALA A 162 31.73 6.80 0.75
C ALA A 162 31.00 5.44 0.61
N PRO A 163 31.58 4.47 -0.13
CA PRO A 163 30.95 3.18 -0.39
C PRO A 163 30.54 2.45 0.91
N PRO A 164 29.49 1.62 0.88
CA PRO A 164 28.90 0.99 2.06
C PRO A 164 29.76 -0.10 2.74
N ASN A 165 30.96 -0.40 2.22
CA ASN A 165 31.79 -1.54 2.64
C ASN A 165 33.13 -1.16 3.30
N GLU A 166 33.40 0.12 3.57
CA GLU A 166 34.58 0.48 4.37
C GLU A 166 34.30 0.31 5.87
N PRO A 167 35.24 -0.23 6.67
CA PRO A 167 35.12 -0.26 8.12
C PRO A 167 35.11 1.18 8.64
N ARG A 168 33.93 1.65 9.04
CA ARG A 168 33.76 2.98 9.63
C ARG A 168 34.11 2.91 11.11
N ALA A 169 34.82 3.91 11.62
CA ALA A 169 34.97 4.08 13.05
C ALA A 169 33.65 4.58 13.66
N PRO A 170 33.26 4.15 14.87
CA PRO A 170 32.13 4.72 15.57
C PRO A 170 32.39 6.20 15.87
N LEU A 171 31.34 7.02 15.79
CA LEU A 171 31.34 8.41 16.21
C LEU A 171 31.49 8.52 17.73
N LYS A 172 30.81 7.63 18.45
CA LYS A 172 30.83 7.59 19.91
C LYS A 172 30.57 6.17 20.40
N ILE A 173 31.19 5.82 21.51
CA ILE A 173 31.09 4.52 22.15
C ILE A 173 30.80 4.74 23.63
N TYR A 174 29.87 3.97 24.16
CA TYR A 174 29.49 4.00 25.57
C TYR A 174 29.62 2.59 26.16
N LEU A 175 30.06 2.52 27.42
CA LEU A 175 29.83 1.37 28.29
C LEU A 175 28.83 1.79 29.35
N GLY A 176 27.79 1.00 29.56
CA GLY A 176 26.84 1.22 30.65
C GLY A 176 26.34 -0.07 31.27
N ARG A 177 25.87 0.01 32.50
CA ARG A 177 25.19 -1.09 33.21
C ARG A 177 23.69 -0.90 33.09
N TRP A 178 22.97 -1.90 32.62
CA TRP A 178 21.54 -1.81 32.41
C TRP A 178 20.80 -1.58 33.74
N VAL A 179 19.91 -0.59 33.77
CA VAL A 179 19.14 -0.24 34.98
C VAL A 179 17.67 -0.61 34.82
N GLY A 180 17.06 -0.33 33.67
CA GLY A 180 15.64 -0.64 33.47
C GLY A 180 15.14 -0.40 32.05
N ASN A 181 14.08 -1.13 31.70
CA ASN A 181 13.32 -0.92 30.46
C ASN A 181 12.17 0.06 30.70
N SER A 182 11.72 0.68 29.61
CA SER A 182 10.57 1.58 29.62
C SER A 182 9.23 0.84 29.48
N SER A 183 8.13 1.60 29.54
CA SER A 183 6.76 1.09 29.25
C SER A 183 6.40 1.11 27.76
N ARG A 184 7.38 1.18 26.85
CA ARG A 184 7.11 1.27 25.41
C ARG A 184 6.24 0.13 24.87
N ASP A 185 6.35 -1.08 25.43
CA ASP A 185 5.57 -2.24 24.98
C ASP A 185 4.05 -2.06 25.15
N VAL A 186 3.62 -1.14 26.01
CA VAL A 186 2.22 -0.76 26.21
C VAL A 186 1.55 -0.29 24.91
N ILE A 187 2.31 0.29 23.97
CA ILE A 187 1.80 0.67 22.65
C ILE A 187 1.10 -0.53 21.98
N ASN A 188 1.64 -1.74 22.12
CA ASN A 188 1.07 -2.95 21.52
C ASN A 188 -0.25 -3.41 22.17
N LYS A 189 -0.50 -3.01 23.43
CA LYS A 189 -1.76 -3.26 24.14
C LYS A 189 -2.87 -2.39 23.56
N TYR A 190 -2.57 -1.13 23.28
CA TYR A 190 -3.53 -0.13 22.78
C TYR A 190 -3.56 0.04 21.26
N ASP A 191 -2.86 -0.84 20.51
CA ASP A 191 -2.85 -0.83 19.05
C ASP A 191 -4.28 -0.77 18.49
N LEU A 192 -4.55 0.25 17.69
CA LEU A 192 -5.86 0.51 17.10
C LEU A 192 -6.40 -0.68 16.29
N LYS A 193 -5.54 -1.56 15.77
CA LYS A 193 -5.95 -2.78 15.05
C LYS A 193 -6.63 -3.81 15.95
N LYS A 194 -6.33 -3.79 17.25
CA LYS A 194 -6.87 -4.73 18.25
C LYS A 194 -8.04 -4.12 19.02
N ARG A 195 -8.28 -2.82 18.87
CA ARG A 195 -9.30 -2.07 19.62
C ARG A 195 -10.70 -2.41 19.11
N GLY A 196 -11.61 -2.73 20.04
CA GLY A 196 -12.97 -3.18 19.73
C GLY A 196 -13.84 -2.08 19.12
N TYR A 197 -13.70 -0.83 19.60
CA TYR A 197 -14.46 0.31 19.07
C TYR A 197 -13.54 1.41 18.53
N ILE A 198 -13.62 1.63 17.21
CA ILE A 198 -12.81 2.59 16.44
C ILE A 198 -13.68 3.43 15.49
N SER A 199 -13.20 4.62 15.14
CA SER A 199 -13.84 5.49 14.15
C SER A 199 -12.82 6.43 13.51
N THR A 200 -13.29 7.34 12.66
CA THR A 200 -12.47 8.38 12.03
C THR A 200 -11.83 9.37 13.02
N THR A 201 -12.29 9.41 14.27
CA THR A 201 -11.75 10.24 15.37
C THR A 201 -10.79 9.48 16.28
N SER A 202 -10.46 8.21 15.97
CA SER A 202 -9.47 7.45 16.74
C SER A 202 -8.04 7.92 16.45
N MET A 203 -7.27 8.20 17.51
CA MET A 203 -5.88 8.66 17.42
C MET A 203 -4.89 7.53 17.73
N ASP A 204 -3.71 7.61 17.11
CA ASP A 204 -2.61 6.66 17.27
C ASP A 204 -2.20 6.47 18.74
N ALA A 205 -2.00 5.21 19.13
CA ALA A 205 -1.79 4.81 20.52
C ALA A 205 -0.47 5.31 21.12
N GLU A 206 0.61 5.38 20.33
CA GLU A 206 1.90 5.88 20.81
C GLU A 206 1.77 7.36 21.18
N LEU A 207 1.17 8.15 20.29
CA LEU A 207 0.99 9.57 20.50
C LEU A 207 -0.01 9.91 21.60
N THR A 208 -1.09 9.14 21.78
CA THR A 208 -2.03 9.40 22.89
C THR A 208 -1.42 9.09 24.25
N LEU A 209 -0.61 8.04 24.36
CA LEU A 209 0.13 7.71 25.60
C LEU A 209 1.18 8.79 25.92
N ILE A 210 1.95 9.24 24.93
CA ILE A 210 2.90 10.36 25.09
C ILE A 210 2.15 11.64 25.52
N THR A 211 1.02 11.94 24.89
CA THR A 211 0.18 13.11 25.24
C THR A 211 -0.28 13.01 26.69
N ALA A 212 -0.74 11.85 27.15
CA ALA A 212 -1.18 11.63 28.53
C ALA A 212 -0.04 11.77 29.55
N ASN A 213 1.17 11.32 29.22
CA ASN A 213 2.38 11.56 30.01
C ASN A 213 2.68 13.05 30.12
N MET A 214 2.74 13.75 28.98
CA MET A 214 3.04 15.18 28.93
C MET A 214 1.97 16.04 29.63
N ALA A 215 0.72 15.57 29.66
CA ALA A 215 -0.39 16.19 30.38
C ALA A 215 -0.44 15.82 31.89
N HIS A 216 0.47 15.00 32.41
CA HIS A 216 0.53 14.59 33.81
C HIS A 216 -0.63 13.70 34.30
N ALA A 217 -1.17 12.82 33.44
CA ALA A 217 -2.18 11.84 33.86
C ALA A 217 -1.65 10.95 34.99
N ALA A 218 -2.39 10.77 36.07
CA ALA A 218 -1.96 9.97 37.23
C ALA A 218 -3.17 9.53 38.06
N PRO A 219 -3.01 8.54 38.97
CA PRO A 219 -4.04 8.17 39.91
C PRO A 219 -4.52 9.38 40.75
N GLY A 220 -5.84 9.47 40.96
CA GLY A 220 -6.45 10.57 41.73
C GLY A 220 -6.71 11.85 40.95
N LYS A 221 -6.37 11.90 39.66
CA LYS A 221 -6.54 13.08 38.81
C LYS A 221 -7.75 13.00 37.88
N PHE A 222 -8.39 14.13 37.61
CA PHE A 222 -9.53 14.26 36.69
C PHE A 222 -9.10 14.80 35.32
N PHE A 223 -9.44 14.04 34.27
CA PHE A 223 -9.06 14.34 32.90
C PHE A 223 -10.27 14.47 31.99
N TYR A 224 -10.25 15.53 31.18
CA TYR A 224 -11.35 15.86 30.27
C TYR A 224 -10.87 15.96 28.81
N ASP A 225 -11.64 15.35 27.91
CA ASP A 225 -11.47 15.53 26.46
C ASP A 225 -12.73 16.20 25.87
N PRO A 226 -12.66 17.48 25.48
CA PRO A 226 -13.80 18.19 24.88
C PRO A 226 -14.17 17.72 23.46
N PHE A 227 -13.36 16.85 22.84
CA PHE A 227 -13.59 16.28 21.51
C PHE A 227 -13.38 14.76 21.54
N VAL A 228 -14.05 14.09 22.49
CA VAL A 228 -13.72 12.74 22.93
C VAL A 228 -13.79 11.69 21.83
N GLY A 229 -14.70 11.82 20.87
CA GLY A 229 -14.85 10.88 19.76
C GLY A 229 -15.00 9.43 20.25
N THR A 230 -13.98 8.61 20.00
CA THR A 230 -13.91 7.19 20.43
C THR A 230 -13.15 6.98 21.74
N GLY A 231 -12.65 8.04 22.35
CA GLY A 231 -11.97 8.05 23.66
C GLY A 231 -10.51 7.67 23.59
N SER A 232 -9.77 8.06 22.55
CA SER A 232 -8.35 7.66 22.43
C SER A 232 -7.47 8.30 23.51
N PHE A 233 -7.67 9.58 23.81
CA PHE A 233 -6.97 10.26 24.89
C PHE A 233 -7.46 9.83 26.27
N CYS A 234 -8.78 9.70 26.47
CA CYS A 234 -9.32 9.20 27.74
C CYS A 234 -8.79 7.79 28.07
N VAL A 235 -8.76 6.86 27.11
CA VAL A 235 -8.18 5.52 27.33
C VAL A 235 -6.70 5.60 27.70
N ALA A 236 -5.93 6.48 27.06
CA ALA A 236 -4.50 6.66 27.38
C ALA A 236 -4.27 7.29 28.76
N ALA A 237 -5.06 8.30 29.16
CA ALA A 237 -4.97 8.89 30.49
C ALA A 237 -5.44 7.91 31.58
N ALA A 238 -6.49 7.14 31.32
CA ALA A 238 -7.00 6.10 32.21
C ALA A 238 -6.03 4.92 32.39
N HIS A 239 -5.26 4.57 31.35
CA HIS A 239 -4.16 3.61 31.47
C HIS A 239 -3.18 3.99 32.60
N PHE A 240 -2.94 5.29 32.74
CA PHE A 240 -2.07 5.85 33.76
C PHE A 240 -2.80 6.20 35.07
N GLY A 241 -4.03 5.71 35.25
CA GLY A 241 -4.80 5.78 36.49
C GLY A 241 -5.69 7.01 36.68
N ALA A 242 -5.71 7.95 35.73
CA ALA A 242 -6.58 9.12 35.81
C ALA A 242 -8.05 8.72 35.65
N ALA A 243 -8.96 9.42 36.34
CA ALA A 243 -10.40 9.33 36.08
C ALA A 243 -10.73 10.21 34.87
N THR A 244 -11.39 9.63 33.87
CA THR A 244 -11.55 10.29 32.56
C THR A 244 -13.00 10.41 32.14
N PHE A 245 -13.33 11.55 31.56
CA PHE A 245 -14.61 11.81 30.88
C PHE A 245 -14.39 12.71 29.68
N GLY A 246 -15.43 12.89 28.86
CA GLY A 246 -15.31 13.77 27.71
C GLY A 246 -16.65 14.18 27.12
N SER A 247 -16.59 15.08 26.16
CA SER A 247 -17.75 15.52 25.39
C SER A 247 -17.51 15.40 23.89
N ASP A 248 -18.57 15.23 23.13
CA ASP A 248 -18.53 15.39 21.68
C ASP A 248 -19.81 16.08 21.21
N ILE A 249 -19.71 16.91 20.18
CA ILE A 249 -20.86 17.55 19.54
C ILE A 249 -21.78 16.52 18.87
N ASP A 250 -21.27 15.33 18.55
CA ASP A 250 -22.04 14.20 18.04
C ASP A 250 -22.02 13.02 19.01
N GLY A 251 -23.13 12.82 19.71
CA GLY A 251 -23.27 11.74 20.68
C GLY A 251 -23.12 10.33 20.09
N ARG A 252 -23.25 10.17 18.77
CA ARG A 252 -23.04 8.86 18.11
C ARG A 252 -21.57 8.44 18.15
N SER A 253 -20.64 9.39 18.20
CA SER A 253 -19.20 9.14 18.19
C SER A 253 -18.76 8.29 19.39
N PHE A 254 -19.29 8.56 20.58
CA PHE A 254 -18.95 7.81 21.80
C PHE A 254 -20.00 6.75 22.19
N ARG A 255 -21.25 6.84 21.72
CA ARG A 255 -22.29 5.82 21.99
C ARG A 255 -22.20 4.57 21.10
N GLY A 256 -21.64 4.66 19.90
CA GLY A 256 -21.62 3.56 18.91
C GLY A 256 -22.98 3.28 18.25
N LYS A 257 -23.06 2.26 17.38
CA LYS A 257 -24.27 1.88 16.62
C LYS A 257 -24.97 0.65 17.21
N ASP A 258 -26.31 0.69 17.23
CA ASP A 258 -27.34 -0.32 17.59
C ASP A 258 -27.09 -1.26 18.79
N ARG A 259 -28.00 -1.15 19.77
CA ARG A 259 -28.09 -1.97 20.99
C ARG A 259 -28.23 -3.47 20.67
N LYS A 260 -27.22 -4.27 20.98
CA LYS A 260 -27.47 -5.63 21.48
C LYS A 260 -27.74 -5.54 22.99
N PRO A 261 -28.69 -6.29 23.55
CA PRO A 261 -29.12 -6.13 24.94
C PRO A 261 -28.02 -6.28 26.01
N ASP A 262 -26.92 -6.97 25.72
CA ASP A 262 -25.94 -7.39 26.75
C ASP A 262 -24.45 -7.14 26.39
N GLU A 263 -24.15 -6.42 25.31
CA GLU A 263 -22.76 -6.08 24.94
C GLU A 263 -22.45 -4.60 25.24
N PRO A 264 -21.28 -4.27 25.81
CA PRO A 264 -20.83 -2.89 25.92
C PRO A 264 -20.60 -2.30 24.53
N ILE A 265 -21.17 -1.13 24.26
CA ILE A 265 -21.07 -0.46 22.95
C ILE A 265 -20.34 0.88 23.12
N GLY A 266 -19.65 1.30 22.07
CA GLY A 266 -19.05 2.63 22.00
C GLY A 266 -17.78 2.75 22.84
N LEU A 267 -17.61 3.92 23.46
CA LEU A 267 -16.41 4.27 24.20
C LEU A 267 -16.20 3.38 25.42
N LEU A 268 -17.26 3.02 26.15
CA LEU A 268 -17.20 2.10 27.30
C LEU A 268 -16.61 0.72 26.95
N ALA A 269 -16.91 0.21 25.75
CA ALA A 269 -16.38 -1.07 25.28
C ALA A 269 -14.84 -1.09 25.27
N ASN A 270 -14.22 0.04 24.92
CA ASN A 270 -12.76 0.16 24.95
C ASN A 270 -12.21 0.10 26.39
N PHE A 271 -12.87 0.75 27.34
CA PHE A 271 -12.43 0.73 28.74
C PHE A 271 -12.57 -0.66 29.36
N GLN A 272 -13.65 -1.38 29.06
CA GLN A 272 -13.85 -2.75 29.50
C GLN A 272 -12.84 -3.71 28.87
N GLN A 273 -12.57 -3.58 27.56
CA GLN A 273 -11.57 -4.39 26.86
C GLN A 273 -10.19 -4.34 27.56
N TYR A 274 -9.79 -3.16 28.04
CA TYR A 274 -8.46 -2.97 28.63
C TYR A 274 -8.40 -3.15 30.14
N GLY A 275 -9.53 -3.50 30.78
CA GLY A 275 -9.63 -3.70 32.23
C GLY A 275 -9.50 -2.40 33.03
N ILE A 276 -9.96 -1.28 32.49
CA ILE A 276 -9.85 0.07 33.07
C ILE A 276 -11.21 0.77 33.21
N ALA A 277 -12.30 0.00 33.22
CA ALA A 277 -13.66 0.54 33.29
C ALA A 277 -13.94 1.33 34.57
N ASP A 278 -13.24 1.03 35.67
CA ASP A 278 -13.27 1.78 36.93
C ASP A 278 -12.74 3.22 36.80
N ARG A 279 -12.04 3.54 35.71
CA ARG A 279 -11.48 4.87 35.40
C ARG A 279 -12.32 5.66 34.39
N TYR A 280 -13.39 5.07 33.88
CA TYR A 280 -14.33 5.75 33.01
C TYR A 280 -15.44 6.37 33.85
N MET A 281 -15.58 7.70 33.77
CA MET A 281 -16.66 8.41 34.47
C MET A 281 -17.91 8.46 33.58
N ASP A 282 -17.87 9.19 32.45
CA ASP A 282 -18.92 9.18 31.43
C ASP A 282 -18.49 9.94 30.16
N ALA A 283 -19.34 9.99 29.13
CA ALA A 283 -19.25 10.95 28.04
C ALA A 283 -20.63 11.56 27.72
N PHE A 284 -20.68 12.86 27.42
CA PHE A 284 -21.93 13.57 27.15
C PHE A 284 -21.92 14.36 25.83
N THR A 285 -23.11 14.60 25.26
CA THR A 285 -23.22 15.37 24.01
C THR A 285 -23.18 16.86 24.33
N SER A 286 -22.14 17.55 23.88
CA SER A 286 -21.98 19.01 24.01
C SER A 286 -20.83 19.47 23.11
N ASP A 287 -20.85 20.74 22.70
CA ASP A 287 -19.66 21.39 22.16
C ASP A 287 -19.03 22.30 23.23
N LEU A 288 -17.73 22.55 23.11
CA LEU A 288 -16.97 23.33 24.10
C LEU A 288 -17.59 24.70 24.43
N THR A 289 -18.17 25.38 23.44
CA THR A 289 -18.75 26.72 23.62
C THR A 289 -20.07 26.70 24.39
N ASN A 290 -20.71 25.52 24.53
CA ASN A 290 -21.93 25.27 25.28
C ASN A 290 -21.74 24.12 26.28
N SER A 291 -20.62 24.17 27.03
CA SER A 291 -20.31 23.15 28.03
C SER A 291 -21.27 23.22 29.23
N PRO A 292 -21.86 22.08 29.66
CA PRO A 292 -22.68 22.02 30.87
C PRO A 292 -21.85 22.00 32.17
N LEU A 293 -20.52 21.98 32.06
CA LEU A 293 -19.63 21.95 33.21
C LEU A 293 -19.63 23.29 33.93
N ARG A 294 -19.67 23.24 35.27
CA ARG A 294 -19.55 24.45 36.09
C ARG A 294 -18.15 25.07 35.87
N PRO A 295 -18.03 26.40 35.75
CA PRO A 295 -16.75 27.07 35.61
C PRO A 295 -16.02 27.10 36.95
N CYS A 296 -15.44 25.96 37.34
CA CYS A 296 -14.65 25.80 38.55
C CYS A 296 -13.37 24.99 38.27
N GLN A 297 -12.35 25.23 39.08
CA GLN A 297 -11.02 24.62 38.93
C GLN A 297 -11.03 23.20 39.48
N LEU A 298 -11.43 22.23 38.67
CA LEU A 298 -11.58 20.82 39.05
C LEU A 298 -10.67 19.89 38.25
N LEU A 299 -10.27 20.29 37.04
CA LEU A 299 -9.58 19.41 36.11
C LEU A 299 -8.06 19.45 36.34
N ASP A 300 -7.44 18.29 36.47
CA ASP A 300 -5.97 18.20 36.47
C ASP A 300 -5.39 18.27 35.06
N GLY A 301 -6.14 17.75 34.09
CA GLY A 301 -5.69 17.63 32.71
C GLY A 301 -6.81 17.82 31.69
N ILE A 302 -6.49 18.52 30.62
CA ILE A 302 -7.31 18.56 29.39
C ILE A 302 -6.44 18.04 28.24
N VAL A 303 -6.98 17.10 27.47
CA VAL A 303 -6.29 16.46 26.34
C VAL A 303 -7.21 16.51 25.13
N CYS A 304 -6.77 17.09 24.02
CA CYS A 304 -7.66 17.30 22.87
C CYS A 304 -6.98 17.37 21.50
N ASP A 305 -7.75 17.00 20.48
CA ASP A 305 -7.43 17.15 19.05
C ASP A 305 -8.62 17.83 18.34
N PRO A 306 -8.73 19.18 18.39
CA PRO A 306 -9.89 19.89 17.86
C PRO A 306 -10.07 19.70 16.34
N PRO A 307 -11.30 19.79 15.80
CA PRO A 307 -11.55 19.54 14.38
C PRO A 307 -11.05 20.68 13.49
N TYR A 308 -10.04 20.42 12.65
CA TYR A 308 -9.34 21.47 11.88
C TYR A 308 -9.93 21.87 10.52
N GLY A 309 -11.07 21.31 10.09
CA GLY A 309 -11.68 21.69 8.81
C GLY A 309 -11.26 20.86 7.58
N VAL A 310 -10.42 19.83 7.74
CA VAL A 310 -9.84 19.03 6.63
C VAL A 310 -10.86 18.08 5.98
N ARG A 311 -11.70 17.42 6.78
CA ARG A 311 -12.75 16.50 6.30
C ARG A 311 -14.15 17.13 6.39
N GLU A 312 -14.40 17.88 7.46
CA GLU A 312 -15.63 18.63 7.71
C GLU A 312 -15.25 19.99 8.29
N GLY A 313 -15.95 21.06 7.89
CA GLY A 313 -15.74 22.39 8.48
C GLY A 313 -16.02 22.38 9.99
N LEU A 314 -15.25 23.16 10.76
CA LEU A 314 -15.43 23.30 12.20
C LEU A 314 -16.82 23.87 12.51
N ARG A 315 -17.51 23.29 13.49
CA ARG A 315 -18.89 23.64 13.86
C ARG A 315 -19.06 23.67 15.38
N VAL A 316 -19.98 24.51 15.84
CA VAL A 316 -20.48 24.54 17.22
C VAL A 316 -22.00 24.38 17.22
N LEU A 317 -22.60 24.12 18.37
CA LEU A 317 -24.06 24.07 18.47
C LEU A 317 -24.66 25.44 18.13
N GLY A 318 -25.74 25.41 17.36
CA GLY A 318 -26.44 26.61 16.95
C GLY A 318 -27.13 26.49 15.60
N MET A 319 -28.11 27.35 15.37
CA MET A 319 -28.81 27.46 14.10
C MET A 319 -27.94 28.26 13.10
N ARG A 320 -27.88 27.79 11.84
CA ARG A 320 -27.13 28.46 10.77
C ARG A 320 -27.64 29.88 10.49
N ASP A 321 -28.95 30.09 10.62
CA ASP A 321 -29.62 31.35 10.26
C ASP A 321 -29.96 32.21 11.49
N GLY A 322 -29.54 31.81 12.70
CA GLY A 322 -29.81 32.50 13.95
C GLY A 322 -31.28 32.50 14.43
N ARG A 323 -32.22 32.01 13.61
CA ARG A 323 -33.65 31.95 13.94
C ARG A 323 -34.02 30.67 14.68
N ALA A 324 -34.83 30.80 15.73
CA ALA A 324 -35.42 29.65 16.42
C ALA A 324 -36.36 28.91 15.47
N LYS A 325 -36.17 27.59 15.32
CA LYS A 325 -37.14 26.73 14.62
C LYS A 325 -38.24 26.31 15.61
N PRO A 326 -39.49 26.18 15.15
CA PRO A 326 -40.56 25.63 15.99
C PRO A 326 -40.20 24.22 16.45
N GLU A 327 -40.64 23.89 17.66
CA GLU A 327 -40.44 22.57 18.25
C GLU A 327 -41.10 21.48 17.40
N VAL A 328 -40.31 20.51 16.97
CA VAL A 328 -40.82 19.37 16.19
C VAL A 328 -41.25 18.29 17.17
N ILE A 329 -42.53 17.91 17.15
CA ILE A 329 -43.05 16.80 17.96
C ILE A 329 -43.12 15.55 17.08
N ILE A 330 -42.52 14.45 17.54
CA ILE A 330 -42.55 13.16 16.85
C ILE A 330 -43.08 12.13 17.85
N ASP A 331 -44.22 11.51 17.53
CA ASP A 331 -44.91 10.52 18.39
C ASP A 331 -45.31 11.07 19.77
N GLY A 332 -45.73 12.34 19.84
CA GLY A 332 -46.12 12.98 21.11
C GLY A 332 -44.97 13.42 22.00
N VAL A 333 -43.72 13.16 21.61
CA VAL A 333 -42.51 13.58 22.32
C VAL A 333 -41.80 14.67 21.52
N PRO A 334 -41.42 15.80 22.15
CA PRO A 334 -40.52 16.77 21.53
C PRO A 334 -39.26 16.09 20.98
N SER A 335 -38.94 16.35 19.71
CA SER A 335 -37.82 15.73 19.01
C SER A 335 -36.50 15.88 19.77
N HIS A 336 -36.30 17.00 20.47
CA HIS A 336 -35.10 17.28 21.26
C HIS A 336 -34.94 16.41 22.52
N LEU A 337 -36.01 15.74 22.99
CA LEU A 337 -36.00 14.81 24.11
C LEU A 337 -35.78 13.35 23.66
N ARG A 338 -35.74 13.08 22.36
CA ARG A 338 -35.55 11.72 21.85
C ARG A 338 -34.07 11.29 21.93
N PRO A 339 -33.77 10.00 22.22
CA PRO A 339 -32.39 9.51 22.35
C PRO A 339 -31.52 9.63 21.08
N ASP A 340 -32.16 9.67 19.90
CA ASP A 340 -31.55 9.78 18.59
C ASP A 340 -31.45 11.24 18.08
N TYR A 341 -31.83 12.22 18.90
CA TYR A 341 -31.76 13.63 18.54
C TYR A 341 -30.32 14.09 18.25
N ILE A 342 -30.17 14.81 17.14
CA ILE A 342 -28.92 15.47 16.74
C ILE A 342 -29.17 16.96 16.75
N ALA A 343 -28.49 17.66 17.66
CA ALA A 343 -28.62 19.10 17.78
C ALA A 343 -28.10 19.84 16.52
N PRO A 344 -28.76 20.94 16.12
CA PRO A 344 -28.34 21.74 14.98
C PRO A 344 -26.96 22.37 15.22
N LYS A 345 -26.18 22.47 14.14
CA LYS A 345 -24.79 22.92 14.16
C LYS A 345 -24.61 24.10 13.21
N LYS A 346 -23.82 25.11 13.62
CA LYS A 346 -23.42 26.25 12.78
C LYS A 346 -21.91 26.24 12.52
N PRO A 347 -21.44 26.75 11.36
CA PRO A 347 -20.01 26.96 11.12
C PRO A 347 -19.38 27.83 12.21
N TYR A 348 -18.12 27.57 12.56
CA TYR A 348 -17.40 28.34 13.57
C TYR A 348 -15.92 28.49 13.19
N GLY A 349 -15.27 29.55 13.70
CA GLY A 349 -13.90 29.92 13.36
C GLY A 349 -12.88 28.99 14.05
N PHE A 350 -11.84 28.60 13.32
CA PHE A 350 -10.79 27.77 13.90
C PHE A 350 -9.98 28.52 14.97
N GLU A 351 -9.66 29.79 14.73
CA GLU A 351 -8.93 30.64 15.70
C GLU A 351 -9.76 30.90 16.97
N ALA A 352 -11.05 31.22 16.81
CA ALA A 352 -11.99 31.37 17.92
C ALA A 352 -12.06 30.10 18.78
N MET A 353 -12.15 28.91 18.16
CA MET A 353 -12.13 27.64 18.89
C MET A 353 -10.85 27.44 19.72
N LEU A 354 -9.67 27.81 19.19
CA LEU A 354 -8.43 27.72 19.95
C LEU A 354 -8.44 28.65 21.17
N ASN A 355 -8.95 29.87 21.01
CA ASN A 355 -9.11 30.82 22.12
C ASN A 355 -10.09 30.30 23.18
N ASP A 356 -11.21 29.71 22.76
CA ASP A 356 -12.19 29.11 23.67
C ASP A 356 -11.61 27.92 24.44
N ILE A 357 -10.77 27.10 23.80
CA ILE A 357 -10.04 26.01 24.50
C ILE A 357 -9.14 26.59 25.59
N LEU A 358 -8.38 27.65 25.30
CA LEU A 358 -7.51 28.28 26.30
C LEU A 358 -8.30 28.95 27.42
N ALA A 359 -9.40 29.63 27.10
CA ALA A 359 -10.27 30.26 28.09
C ALA A 359 -10.93 29.20 29.00
N PHE A 360 -11.46 28.13 28.40
CA PHE A 360 -12.02 26.99 29.13
C PHE A 360 -10.97 26.36 30.04
N ALA A 361 -9.76 26.10 29.54
CA ALA A 361 -8.67 25.55 30.33
C ALA A 361 -8.28 26.47 31.51
N CYS A 362 -8.23 27.79 31.28
CA CYS A 362 -7.99 28.76 32.35
C CYS A 362 -9.08 28.75 33.43
N GLN A 363 -10.33 28.51 33.07
CA GLN A 363 -11.43 28.49 34.05
C GLN A 363 -11.50 27.17 34.82
N THR A 364 -11.10 26.05 34.19
CA THR A 364 -11.41 24.71 34.68
C THR A 364 -10.20 23.89 35.18
N LEU A 365 -8.98 24.18 34.72
CA LEU A 365 -7.79 23.48 35.23
C LEU A 365 -7.46 23.90 36.66
N VAL A 366 -6.98 23.01 37.51
CA VAL A 366 -6.39 23.38 38.81
C VAL A 366 -5.06 24.12 38.60
N THR A 367 -4.57 24.82 39.62
CA THR A 367 -3.22 25.39 39.61
C THR A 367 -2.19 24.32 39.26
N HIS A 368 -1.30 24.62 38.31
CA HIS A 368 -0.33 23.67 37.71
C HIS A 368 -0.92 22.50 36.90
N GLY A 369 -2.25 22.43 36.73
CA GLY A 369 -2.90 21.54 35.78
C GLY A 369 -2.45 21.80 34.34
N ARG A 370 -2.55 20.78 33.48
CA ARG A 370 -2.01 20.85 32.11
C ARG A 370 -3.07 20.71 31.04
N LEU A 371 -2.98 21.55 30.01
CA LEU A 371 -3.69 21.38 28.75
C LEU A 371 -2.69 20.85 27.73
N ALA A 372 -3.02 19.74 27.06
CA ALA A 372 -2.27 19.22 25.93
C ALA A 372 -3.16 19.22 24.68
N MET A 373 -2.87 20.15 23.77
CA MET A 373 -3.70 20.45 22.62
C MET A 373 -2.92 20.18 21.33
N TRP A 374 -3.51 19.39 20.45
CA TRP A 374 -3.00 19.22 19.09
C TRP A 374 -3.44 20.38 18.19
N MET A 375 -2.61 20.74 17.21
CA MET A 375 -2.86 21.84 16.26
C MET A 375 -2.11 21.63 14.93
N PRO A 376 -2.76 21.75 13.75
CA PRO A 376 -2.09 21.64 12.46
C PRO A 376 -1.35 22.93 12.11
N THR A 377 -0.27 22.78 11.35
CA THR A 377 0.50 23.89 10.78
C THR A 377 0.92 23.58 9.35
N SER A 378 0.70 24.51 8.42
CA SER A 378 1.13 24.37 7.02
C SER A 378 2.64 24.59 6.91
N ASN A 379 3.37 23.68 6.25
CA ASN A 379 4.83 23.79 6.12
C ASN A 379 5.26 24.64 4.92
N ASP A 380 4.33 24.96 4.02
CA ASP A 380 4.65 25.33 2.66
C ASP A 380 5.02 26.82 2.45
N GLU A 381 4.98 27.70 3.46
CA GLU A 381 5.31 29.14 3.28
C GLU A 381 6.17 29.79 4.38
N ASP A 382 6.82 29.06 5.30
CA ASP A 382 7.49 29.67 6.48
C ASP A 382 6.58 30.66 7.25
N VAL A 383 5.25 30.51 7.15
CA VAL A 383 4.29 31.24 7.97
C VAL A 383 3.83 30.29 9.06
N ASP A 384 4.61 30.22 10.14
CA ASP A 384 4.18 29.58 11.37
C ASP A 384 2.84 30.18 11.81
N LEU A 385 1.80 29.34 11.94
CA LEU A 385 0.65 29.73 12.74
C LEU A 385 1.19 30.00 14.15
N LEU A 386 1.06 31.24 14.61
CA LEU A 386 1.52 31.66 15.93
C LEU A 386 0.90 30.74 16.98
N ILE A 387 1.70 30.38 17.98
CA ILE A 387 1.25 29.56 19.10
C ILE A 387 0.14 30.34 19.82
N PRO A 388 -1.05 29.76 20.04
CA PRO A 388 -2.08 30.44 20.80
C PRO A 388 -1.63 30.52 22.26
N MET A 389 -1.73 31.71 22.87
CA MET A 389 -1.23 31.97 24.22
C MET A 389 -2.30 32.69 25.04
N HIS A 390 -2.28 32.49 26.35
CA HIS A 390 -3.20 33.12 27.29
C HIS A 390 -2.42 33.58 28.53
N PRO A 391 -2.70 34.75 29.13
CA PRO A 391 -1.93 35.29 30.27
C PRO A 391 -1.77 34.31 31.44
N ASN A 392 -2.79 33.50 31.72
CA ASN A 392 -2.78 32.56 32.84
C ASN A 392 -2.32 31.14 32.46
N LEU A 393 -1.88 30.92 31.22
CA LEU A 393 -1.40 29.63 30.72
C LEU A 393 0.00 29.79 30.13
N GLN A 394 0.97 29.13 30.76
CA GLN A 394 2.34 29.08 30.28
C GLN A 394 2.55 27.93 29.31
N VAL A 395 3.14 28.18 28.14
CA VAL A 395 3.57 27.12 27.22
C VAL A 395 4.78 26.39 27.81
N ILE A 396 4.63 25.08 28.05
CA ILE A 396 5.69 24.21 28.57
C ILE A 396 6.49 23.58 27.44
N SER A 397 5.81 23.10 26.40
CA SER A 397 6.47 22.47 25.26
C SER A 397 5.66 22.56 23.98
N VAL A 398 6.38 22.54 22.85
CA VAL A 398 5.82 22.46 21.51
C VAL A 398 6.53 21.32 20.79
N SER A 399 5.82 20.21 20.60
CA SER A 399 6.37 19.03 19.93
C SER A 399 5.78 18.92 18.54
N VAL A 400 6.63 18.80 17.51
CA VAL A 400 6.21 18.82 16.11
C VAL A 400 6.23 17.40 15.54
N GLN A 401 5.08 16.94 15.06
CA GLN A 401 5.00 15.78 14.19
C GLN A 401 4.99 16.23 12.73
N PRO A 402 6.10 16.05 12.00
CA PRO A 402 6.17 16.43 10.59
C PRO A 402 5.39 15.43 9.71
N PHE A 403 4.64 15.97 8.76
CA PHE A 403 4.21 15.31 7.54
C PHE A 403 4.82 16.07 6.35
N SER A 404 4.63 15.58 5.12
CA SER A 404 5.31 16.17 3.95
C SER A 404 4.99 17.66 3.76
N ASN A 405 3.70 18.01 3.73
CA ASN A 405 3.23 19.37 3.37
C ASN A 405 2.70 20.18 4.57
N TRP A 406 2.52 19.51 5.72
CA TRP A 406 2.13 20.11 7.00
C TRP A 406 2.79 19.37 8.13
N SER A 407 2.76 19.97 9.28
CA SER A 407 3.02 19.34 10.55
C SER A 407 1.78 19.47 11.41
N ARG A 408 1.68 18.63 12.44
CA ARG A 408 0.84 18.95 13.59
C ARG A 408 1.72 19.10 14.81
N ARG A 409 1.38 20.07 15.66
CA ARG A 409 2.08 20.39 16.89
C ARG A 409 1.23 19.92 18.05
N LEU A 410 1.85 19.25 19.00
CA LEU A 410 1.32 19.10 20.34
C LEU A 410 1.85 20.27 21.16
N ILE A 411 0.95 21.11 21.65
CA ILE A 411 1.29 22.23 22.51
C ILE A 411 0.78 21.92 23.91
N VAL A 412 1.70 21.93 24.87
CA VAL A 412 1.37 21.66 26.28
C VAL A 412 1.50 22.94 27.07
N TYR A 413 0.43 23.26 27.80
CA TYR A 413 0.33 24.42 28.66
C TYR A 413 0.26 23.99 30.11
N ARG A 414 0.73 24.86 31.00
CA ARG A 414 0.55 24.77 32.45
C ARG A 414 -0.23 25.97 32.93
N ARG A 415 -1.26 25.73 33.74
CA ARG A 415 -1.96 26.81 34.43
C ARG A 415 -1.07 27.44 35.51
N LEU A 416 -0.95 28.77 35.43
CA LEU A 416 -0.20 29.55 36.42
C LEU A 416 -1.02 29.79 37.70
N PRO A 417 -0.35 29.96 38.86
CA PRO A 417 -0.98 30.47 40.08
C PRO A 417 -1.62 31.83 39.87
N GLU A 418 -2.58 32.18 40.73
CA GLU A 418 -3.19 33.52 40.72
C GLU A 418 -2.12 34.60 40.97
N GLY A 419 -2.13 35.64 40.13
CA GLY A 419 -1.17 36.76 40.18
C GLY A 419 0.04 36.60 39.28
N GLU A 420 0.36 35.39 38.80
CA GLU A 420 1.41 35.16 37.81
C GLU A 420 0.87 35.28 36.38
N THR A 421 1.65 35.89 35.48
CA THR A 421 1.28 35.99 34.06
C THR A 421 2.39 35.46 33.15
N SER A 422 1.99 34.75 32.09
CA SER A 422 2.86 34.29 31.03
C SER A 422 3.24 35.45 30.12
N ASP A 423 4.46 35.43 29.59
CA ASP A 423 4.81 36.30 28.48
C ASP A 423 3.95 35.93 27.26
N ILE A 424 3.20 36.91 26.76
CA ILE A 424 2.34 36.81 25.57
C ILE A 424 2.85 37.73 24.44
N SER A 425 4.10 38.18 24.51
CA SER A 425 4.73 39.04 23.49
C SER A 425 4.69 38.44 22.09
N LEU A 426 4.74 37.10 22.01
CA LEU A 426 4.65 36.32 20.77
C LEU A 426 3.21 35.94 20.40
N ALA A 427 2.21 36.33 21.21
CA ALA A 427 0.81 36.10 20.93
C ALA A 427 0.30 37.01 19.80
N ARG A 428 -0.62 36.49 18.99
CA ARG A 428 -1.20 37.22 17.86
C ARG A 428 -2.17 38.31 18.35
N ARG A 429 -2.15 39.50 17.71
CA ARG A 429 -3.07 40.63 17.99
C ARG A 429 -4.16 40.88 16.93
N LYS A 430 -4.49 39.91 16.08
CA LYS A 430 -5.45 40.12 14.98
C LYS A 430 -6.84 39.58 15.37
N ALA A 431 -7.89 40.36 15.12
CA ALA A 431 -9.27 39.99 15.38
C ALA A 431 -9.71 38.74 14.57
N ASP A 432 -10.68 38.01 15.11
CA ASP A 432 -11.28 36.83 14.48
C ASP A 432 -11.83 37.17 13.08
N ALA A 433 -11.77 36.21 12.16
CA ALA A 433 -12.30 36.39 10.81
C ALA A 433 -13.84 36.49 10.85
N GLU A 434 -14.41 37.54 10.26
CA GLU A 434 -15.85 37.69 10.07
C GLU A 434 -16.31 36.98 8.77
N GLY A 435 -17.36 36.16 8.84
CA GLY A 435 -17.89 35.40 7.68
C GLY A 435 -19.13 34.55 8.02
N VAL A 436 -19.84 34.06 6.99
CA VAL A 436 -21.10 33.29 7.14
C VAL A 436 -20.92 31.80 6.84
N ASN A 437 -19.87 31.43 6.07
CA ASN A 437 -19.58 30.05 5.69
C ASN A 437 -18.19 29.60 6.18
N ALA A 438 -17.99 28.28 6.31
CA ALA A 438 -16.77 27.67 6.87
C ALA A 438 -15.47 28.03 6.11
N ASP A 439 -15.57 28.41 4.83
CA ASP A 439 -14.43 28.81 4.00
C ASP A 439 -13.99 30.26 4.27
N GLU A 440 -14.91 31.13 4.70
CA GLU A 440 -14.64 32.53 5.05
C GLU A 440 -14.05 32.64 6.47
N LEU A 441 -14.56 31.79 7.38
CA LEU A 441 -14.20 31.74 8.80
C LEU A 441 -12.89 30.97 9.08
N ASN A 442 -12.30 30.33 8.06
CA ASN A 442 -11.08 29.53 8.22
C ASN A 442 -9.96 30.01 7.28
N ALA A 443 -9.05 30.82 7.82
CA ALA A 443 -7.89 31.34 7.08
C ALA A 443 -6.99 30.24 6.48
N PHE A 444 -6.99 29.04 7.09
CA PHE A 444 -6.28 27.86 6.59
C PHE A 444 -6.87 27.34 5.26
N ARG A 445 -8.20 27.37 5.09
CA ARG A 445 -8.87 27.02 3.82
C ARG A 445 -8.67 28.10 2.74
N LYS A 446 -8.80 29.38 3.11
CA LYS A 446 -8.69 30.51 2.17
C LYS A 446 -7.33 30.59 1.46
N LYS A 447 -6.24 30.31 2.19
CA LYS A 447 -4.87 30.27 1.61
C LYS A 447 -4.67 29.09 0.64
N ARG A 448 -5.31 27.95 0.90
CA ARG A 448 -5.29 26.76 0.05
C ARG A 448 -5.91 27.01 -1.33
N ASP A 449 -7.06 27.69 -1.35
CA ASP A 449 -7.81 27.94 -2.59
C ASP A 449 -7.22 29.09 -3.43
N ALA A 450 -6.63 30.12 -2.80
CA ALA A 450 -5.94 31.20 -3.50
C ALA A 450 -4.72 30.71 -4.32
N ILE A 451 -3.97 29.72 -3.79
CA ILE A 451 -2.85 29.07 -4.48
C ILE A 451 -3.35 28.23 -5.67
N THR A 452 -4.55 27.66 -5.55
CA THR A 452 -5.19 26.88 -6.62
C THR A 452 -5.65 27.77 -7.78
N LEU A 453 -6.23 28.95 -7.48
CA LEU A 453 -6.71 29.91 -8.49
C LEU A 453 -5.57 30.62 -9.27
N LEU A 454 -4.44 30.91 -8.62
CA LEU A 454 -3.27 31.52 -9.29
C LEU A 454 -2.56 30.58 -10.26
N ARG A 455 -2.62 29.25 -10.04
CA ARG A 455 -2.08 28.25 -10.97
C ARG A 455 -2.96 28.02 -12.20
N ILE A 456 -4.28 28.20 -12.08
CA ILE A 456 -5.23 28.04 -13.19
C ILE A 456 -5.08 29.18 -14.23
N LYS A 457 -4.69 30.39 -13.81
CA LYS A 457 -4.51 31.54 -14.73
C LYS A 457 -3.21 31.52 -15.56
N ARG A 458 -2.22 30.68 -15.25
CA ARG A 458 -0.95 30.58 -16.02
C ARG A 458 -0.90 29.42 -17.03
N GLY A 459 -1.96 28.63 -17.14
CA GLY A 459 -2.03 27.45 -18.03
C GLY A 459 -2.85 27.63 -19.31
N GLY A 460 -3.11 28.86 -19.76
CA GLY A 460 -3.88 29.13 -20.97
C GLY A 460 -3.03 29.23 -22.24
N LEU A 461 -3.09 28.19 -23.07
CA LEU A 461 -2.76 28.08 -24.51
C LEU A 461 -1.74 29.06 -25.14
N SER A 462 -0.63 28.52 -25.64
CA SER A 462 -0.30 28.67 -27.08
C SER A 462 0.57 27.51 -27.58
N TRP A 463 0.20 27.00 -28.75
CA TRP A 463 0.80 25.89 -29.49
C TRP A 463 1.66 26.50 -30.59
N ARG A 464 2.95 26.14 -30.72
CA ARG A 464 3.70 26.24 -31.99
C ARG A 464 4.81 25.17 -32.10
N PRO A 465 5.10 24.68 -33.32
CA PRO A 465 5.84 23.46 -33.57
C PRO A 465 7.36 23.69 -33.56
N ARG A 466 8.13 22.62 -33.29
CA ARG A 466 9.60 22.63 -33.38
C ARG A 466 10.07 22.91 -34.81
N PRO A 467 11.13 23.72 -34.99
CA PRO A 467 12.01 23.57 -36.13
C PRO A 467 13.43 23.16 -35.71
N THR A 468 13.99 22.33 -36.57
CA THR A 468 15.39 21.91 -36.73
C THR A 468 16.33 23.07 -37.12
N SER A 469 17.60 22.96 -36.71
CA SER A 469 18.84 23.35 -37.42
C SER A 469 19.84 24.26 -36.68
N LEU A 470 21.12 24.05 -37.02
CA LEU A 470 22.37 24.59 -36.49
C LEU A 470 22.60 26.09 -36.74
N SER A 471 23.33 26.78 -35.84
CA SER A 471 24.65 27.43 -36.07
C SER A 471 24.93 28.75 -35.29
N ARG A 472 26.12 28.77 -34.65
CA ARG A 472 27.13 29.84 -34.38
C ARG A 472 26.79 31.24 -33.77
N LEU A 473 27.42 31.46 -32.60
CA LEU A 473 28.31 32.57 -32.17
C LEU A 473 27.83 34.05 -32.15
N HIS A 474 27.75 34.67 -30.95
CA HIS A 474 28.74 35.67 -30.48
C HIS A 474 28.57 36.09 -29.00
N LYS A 475 29.69 36.53 -28.41
CA LYS A 475 29.96 36.87 -27.01
C LYS A 475 29.30 38.17 -26.52
N GLY A 476 28.90 38.20 -25.25
CA GLY A 476 28.68 39.39 -24.44
C GLY A 476 28.63 39.04 -22.94
N LYS A 477 29.46 39.67 -22.11
CA LYS A 477 29.68 39.40 -20.67
C LYS A 477 28.63 40.07 -19.77
N MET A 478 28.23 39.35 -18.70
CA MET A 478 27.86 39.73 -17.30
C MET A 478 26.62 38.94 -16.83
N PRO A 479 26.40 38.71 -15.52
CA PRO A 479 27.28 38.36 -14.41
C PRO A 479 26.95 36.95 -13.84
N SER A 480 27.78 36.45 -12.92
CA SER A 480 27.62 35.15 -12.25
C SER A 480 26.36 35.07 -11.38
N LEU A 481 25.40 34.25 -11.78
CA LEU A 481 24.30 33.77 -10.96
C LEU A 481 24.23 32.24 -11.08
N THR A 482 24.64 31.54 -10.04
CA THR A 482 24.38 30.12 -9.83
C THR A 482 22.89 29.94 -9.53
N HIS A 483 22.09 29.74 -10.57
CA HIS A 483 20.73 29.23 -10.43
C HIS A 483 20.77 27.69 -10.42
N GLU A 484 20.82 27.11 -9.22
CA GLU A 484 20.24 25.79 -9.00
C GLU A 484 18.72 25.93 -9.07
N GLU A 485 18.11 25.36 -10.11
CA GLU A 485 16.66 25.26 -10.25
C GLU A 485 16.11 24.34 -9.15
N ASN A 486 15.73 24.93 -8.02
CA ASN A 486 14.91 24.33 -6.99
C ASN A 486 13.54 23.96 -7.58
N PHE A 487 13.29 22.65 -7.71
CA PHE A 487 12.01 22.08 -8.10
C PHE A 487 10.92 22.49 -7.09
N VAL A 488 10.05 23.40 -7.52
CA VAL A 488 8.84 23.81 -6.81
C VAL A 488 7.80 22.67 -6.87
N GLY A 489 7.66 21.90 -5.80
CA GLY A 489 6.49 21.07 -5.51
C GLY A 489 5.46 21.87 -4.71
N SER A 490 4.19 21.90 -5.14
CA SER A 490 3.07 22.49 -4.36
C SER A 490 2.81 21.73 -3.06
N LYS A 491 2.57 22.36 -1.90
CA LYS A 491 1.56 23.39 -1.50
C LYS A 491 0.11 22.91 -1.39
N ASP A 492 -0.17 21.92 -0.53
CA ASP A 492 -1.44 21.71 0.22
C ASP A 492 -1.34 20.50 1.20
N PRO A 493 -1.57 20.68 2.50
CA PRO A 493 -1.47 19.61 3.50
C PRO A 493 -2.74 18.87 3.92
N SER A 494 -3.92 19.34 3.55
CA SER A 494 -5.20 18.70 3.95
C SER A 494 -5.53 17.42 3.16
N GLN A 495 -4.56 16.92 2.39
CA GLN A 495 -4.68 15.77 1.51
C GLN A 495 -3.97 14.50 2.03
N ALA A 496 -3.28 14.53 3.17
CA ALA A 496 -2.45 13.40 3.63
C ALA A 496 -3.21 12.13 4.14
N GLN A 497 -4.54 12.06 4.03
CA GLN A 497 -5.32 10.83 4.27
C GLN A 497 -6.21 10.41 3.11
N ALA A 498 -6.20 11.17 2.01
CA ALA A 498 -6.59 10.61 0.73
C ALA A 498 -5.30 10.07 0.10
N ALA A 499 -5.24 8.77 -0.14
CA ALA A 499 -4.16 8.16 -0.88
C ALA A 499 -4.15 8.58 -2.37
N THR A 500 -5.17 9.34 -2.79
CA THR A 500 -5.36 9.85 -4.13
C THR A 500 -6.23 11.12 -4.11
N ASP A 501 -5.94 12.13 -4.93
CA ASP A 501 -6.85 13.26 -5.17
C ASP A 501 -8.23 12.79 -5.69
N GLN A 502 -9.19 13.71 -5.85
CA GLN A 502 -10.52 13.45 -6.42
C GLN A 502 -10.49 12.80 -7.83
N HIS A 503 -9.31 12.66 -8.44
CA HIS A 503 -9.06 12.04 -9.74
C HIS A 503 -8.21 10.76 -9.68
N GLY A 504 -7.85 10.25 -8.49
CA GLY A 504 -7.09 9.00 -8.36
C GLY A 504 -5.56 9.15 -8.33
N ARG A 505 -4.98 10.31 -7.98
CA ARG A 505 -3.51 10.54 -7.96
C ARG A 505 -2.90 10.65 -6.57
N ALA A 506 -1.85 9.85 -6.30
CA ALA A 506 -1.26 9.75 -4.97
C ALA A 506 -0.70 11.06 -4.38
N LEU A 507 -1.00 11.29 -3.10
CA LEU A 507 -0.76 12.55 -2.37
C LEU A 507 0.57 12.61 -1.60
N PHE A 508 1.35 11.53 -1.63
CA PHE A 508 2.75 11.49 -1.20
C PHE A 508 3.68 11.46 -2.42
N GLN A 509 4.51 12.50 -2.60
CA GLN A 509 5.64 12.44 -3.53
C GLN A 509 6.87 11.91 -2.79
N PHE A 510 7.19 10.64 -3.02
CA PHE A 510 8.51 10.09 -2.69
C PHE A 510 9.56 10.73 -3.60
N ASP A 511 10.84 10.71 -3.20
CA ASP A 511 11.94 11.10 -4.11
C ASP A 511 11.77 10.34 -5.42
N LYS A 512 11.44 11.06 -6.49
CA LYS A 512 11.15 10.48 -7.80
C LYS A 512 12.34 9.70 -8.34
N ALA A 513 13.56 10.08 -7.97
CA ALA A 513 14.77 9.38 -8.36
C ALA A 513 14.95 8.06 -7.60
N ALA A 514 14.80 8.04 -6.27
CA ALA A 514 14.81 6.81 -5.48
C ALA A 514 13.64 5.89 -5.83
N GLU A 515 12.45 6.45 -6.04
CA GLU A 515 11.26 5.69 -6.44
C GLU A 515 11.45 5.06 -7.82
N ARG A 516 11.96 5.83 -8.79
CA ARG A 516 12.25 5.31 -10.15
C ARG A 516 13.34 4.24 -10.10
N ARG A 517 14.40 4.41 -9.30
CA ARG A 517 15.46 3.41 -9.12
C ARG A 517 14.92 2.12 -8.52
N LEU A 518 14.15 2.21 -7.42
CA LEU A 518 13.49 1.07 -6.81
C LEU A 518 12.53 0.38 -7.79
N ARG A 519 11.71 1.16 -8.51
CA ARG A 519 10.76 0.64 -9.50
C ARG A 519 11.46 -0.12 -10.61
N TRP A 520 12.53 0.44 -11.18
CA TRP A 520 13.37 -0.23 -12.17
C TRP A 520 13.99 -1.52 -11.62
N LYS A 521 14.48 -1.50 -10.39
CA LYS A 521 15.05 -2.69 -9.75
C LYS A 521 13.99 -3.78 -9.55
N MET A 522 12.80 -3.42 -9.07
CA MET A 522 11.67 -4.35 -8.96
C MET A 522 11.28 -4.91 -10.33
N ASP A 523 11.16 -4.05 -11.34
CA ASP A 523 10.84 -4.45 -12.71
C ASP A 523 11.85 -5.44 -13.26
N LEU A 524 13.16 -5.24 -13.04
CA LEU A 524 14.22 -6.13 -13.51
C LEU A 524 14.26 -7.50 -12.82
N TYR A 525 13.85 -7.59 -11.54
CA TYR A 525 13.90 -8.85 -10.80
C TYR A 525 12.58 -9.65 -10.92
N ILE A 526 11.45 -8.94 -10.95
CA ILE A 526 10.12 -9.57 -10.91
C ILE A 526 9.62 -9.88 -12.32
N LEU A 527 9.60 -8.89 -13.22
CA LEU A 527 8.91 -9.02 -14.50
C LEU A 527 9.55 -10.06 -15.43
N PRO A 528 10.90 -10.13 -15.60
CA PRO A 528 11.51 -11.17 -16.41
C PRO A 528 11.18 -12.57 -15.92
N THR A 529 11.24 -12.79 -14.61
CA THR A 529 10.96 -14.11 -14.01
C THR A 529 9.53 -14.54 -14.31
N VAL A 530 8.52 -13.72 -14.00
CA VAL A 530 7.11 -14.09 -14.25
C VAL A 530 6.78 -14.15 -15.73
N SER A 531 7.38 -13.28 -16.56
CA SER A 531 7.17 -13.28 -18.01
C SER A 531 7.75 -14.52 -18.66
N LEU A 532 8.95 -14.97 -18.25
CA LEU A 532 9.56 -16.19 -18.78
C LEU A 532 8.79 -17.44 -18.37
N LEU A 533 8.36 -17.54 -17.11
CA LEU A 533 7.53 -18.66 -16.67
C LEU A 533 6.23 -18.73 -17.49
N TYR A 534 5.57 -17.59 -17.67
CA TYR A 534 4.33 -17.51 -18.45
C TYR A 534 4.55 -17.79 -19.94
N LEU A 535 5.65 -17.30 -20.52
CA LEU A 535 6.05 -17.57 -21.91
C LEU A 535 6.18 -19.08 -22.15
N PHE A 536 6.92 -19.79 -21.30
CA PHE A 536 7.14 -21.24 -21.48
C PHE A 536 5.88 -22.07 -21.23
N CYS A 537 5.02 -21.67 -20.30
CA CYS A 537 3.70 -22.31 -20.15
C CYS A 537 2.87 -22.17 -21.43
N PHE A 538 2.85 -20.97 -22.03
CA PHE A 538 2.12 -20.74 -23.27
C PHE A 538 2.74 -21.40 -24.50
N ILE A 539 4.07 -21.55 -24.55
CA ILE A 539 4.77 -22.26 -25.64
C ILE A 539 4.30 -23.71 -25.70
N ASP A 540 4.27 -24.41 -24.56
CA ASP A 540 3.80 -25.80 -24.49
C ASP A 540 2.35 -25.95 -24.99
N ARG A 541 1.50 -24.97 -24.64
CA ARG A 541 0.11 -24.91 -25.09
C ARG A 541 -0.01 -24.80 -26.60
N ALA A 542 0.80 -23.94 -27.23
CA ALA A 542 0.84 -23.80 -28.69
C ALA A 542 1.53 -25.00 -29.37
N ASN A 543 2.45 -25.65 -28.67
CA ASN A 543 3.28 -26.71 -29.24
C ASN A 543 2.56 -27.99 -29.59
N ILE A 544 1.37 -28.23 -29.05
CA ILE A 544 0.53 -29.33 -29.52
C ILE A 544 0.17 -29.19 -31.02
N GLY A 545 0.01 -27.97 -31.52
CA GLY A 545 -0.19 -27.70 -32.95
C GLY A 545 1.06 -27.99 -33.79
N ASN A 546 2.25 -27.65 -33.26
CA ASN A 546 3.53 -27.99 -33.89
C ASN A 546 3.80 -29.50 -33.89
N ALA A 547 3.47 -30.16 -32.77
CA ALA A 547 3.56 -31.61 -32.61
C ALA A 547 2.65 -32.35 -33.60
N LYS A 548 1.43 -31.85 -33.85
CA LYS A 548 0.53 -32.37 -34.89
C LYS A 548 1.22 -32.43 -36.25
N LEU A 549 1.86 -31.33 -36.65
CA LEU A 549 2.59 -31.26 -37.92
C LEU A 549 3.80 -32.21 -37.97
N ALA A 550 4.42 -32.44 -36.81
CA ALA A 550 5.53 -33.37 -36.63
C ALA A 550 5.09 -34.84 -36.44
N GLY A 551 3.82 -35.23 -36.62
CA GLY A 551 3.42 -36.65 -36.59
C GLY A 551 2.86 -37.18 -35.27
N PHE A 552 2.50 -36.29 -34.34
CA PHE A 552 1.81 -36.64 -33.09
C PHE A 552 0.58 -37.55 -33.30
N ASP A 553 -0.24 -37.26 -34.31
CA ASP A 553 -1.45 -38.05 -34.59
C ASP A 553 -1.14 -39.47 -35.04
N LYS A 554 -0.10 -39.63 -35.86
CA LYS A 554 0.30 -40.92 -36.44
C LYS A 554 0.88 -41.83 -35.37
N ASP A 555 1.76 -41.30 -34.53
CA ASP A 555 2.45 -42.07 -33.50
C ASP A 555 1.53 -42.55 -32.37
N LEU A 556 0.50 -41.77 -32.03
CA LEU A 556 -0.45 -42.10 -30.97
C LEU A 556 -1.72 -42.80 -31.50
N GLY A 557 -1.82 -43.01 -32.81
CA GLY A 557 -2.99 -43.64 -33.44
C GLY A 557 -4.26 -42.81 -33.26
N LEU A 558 -4.18 -41.48 -33.33
CA LEU A 558 -5.35 -40.61 -33.17
C LEU A 558 -6.26 -40.73 -34.39
N THR A 559 -7.45 -41.31 -34.21
CA THR A 559 -8.48 -41.44 -35.25
C THR A 559 -9.67 -40.52 -34.97
N GLY A 560 -10.25 -39.93 -36.02
CA GLY A 560 -11.44 -39.07 -35.91
C GLY A 560 -11.18 -37.84 -35.05
N TYR A 561 -11.92 -37.69 -33.95
CA TYR A 561 -11.81 -36.52 -33.06
C TYR A 561 -10.77 -36.67 -31.94
N GLY A 562 -9.88 -37.66 -32.01
CA GLY A 562 -8.89 -37.94 -30.96
C GLY A 562 -8.02 -36.74 -30.56
N TYR A 563 -7.53 -35.98 -31.55
CA TYR A 563 -6.75 -34.75 -31.30
C TYR A 563 -7.55 -33.70 -30.49
N ASN A 564 -8.82 -33.48 -30.85
CA ASN A 564 -9.68 -32.49 -30.18
C ASN A 564 -10.07 -32.93 -28.77
N HIS A 565 -10.25 -34.24 -28.54
CA HIS A 565 -10.45 -34.78 -27.19
C HIS A 565 -9.26 -34.47 -26.28
N VAL A 566 -8.03 -34.71 -26.74
CA VAL A 566 -6.80 -34.43 -25.97
C VAL A 566 -6.70 -32.93 -25.63
N LEU A 567 -7.03 -32.04 -26.57
CA LEU A 567 -7.09 -30.60 -26.32
C LEU A 567 -8.18 -30.23 -25.30
N SER A 568 -9.35 -30.86 -25.39
CA SER A 568 -10.48 -30.58 -24.52
C SER A 568 -10.21 -30.94 -23.06
N VAL A 569 -9.54 -32.07 -22.79
CA VAL A 569 -9.22 -32.52 -21.41
C VAL A 569 -8.40 -31.48 -20.65
N PHE A 570 -7.39 -30.88 -21.31
CA PHE A 570 -6.59 -29.80 -20.73
C PHE A 570 -7.48 -28.63 -20.31
N TYR A 571 -8.33 -28.12 -21.20
CA TYR A 571 -9.20 -26.98 -20.91
C TYR A 571 -10.24 -27.27 -19.82
N ILE A 572 -10.81 -28.48 -19.79
CA ILE A 572 -11.76 -28.88 -18.75
C ILE A 572 -11.10 -28.80 -17.37
N SER A 573 -9.91 -29.38 -17.23
CA SER A 573 -9.16 -29.31 -15.97
C SER A 573 -8.76 -27.88 -15.63
N TYR A 574 -8.31 -27.10 -16.61
CA TYR A 574 -7.95 -25.70 -16.43
C TYR A 574 -9.13 -24.89 -15.86
N ILE A 575 -10.31 -24.99 -16.48
CA ILE A 575 -11.52 -24.24 -16.08
C ILE A 575 -11.98 -24.63 -14.67
N ILE A 576 -12.02 -25.94 -14.36
CA ILE A 576 -12.47 -26.42 -13.05
C ILE A 576 -11.54 -25.97 -11.92
N PHE A 577 -10.23 -26.02 -12.16
CA PHE A 577 -9.22 -25.74 -11.14
C PHE A 577 -8.76 -24.27 -11.11
N GLU A 578 -9.29 -23.38 -11.96
CA GLU A 578 -8.89 -21.97 -12.01
C GLU A 578 -9.22 -21.23 -10.70
N ILE A 579 -10.46 -21.36 -10.20
CA ILE A 579 -10.87 -20.77 -8.92
C ILE A 579 -10.14 -21.46 -7.75
N PRO A 580 -10.15 -22.80 -7.60
CA PRO A 580 -9.38 -23.47 -6.56
C PRO A 580 -7.88 -23.11 -6.55
N GLY A 581 -7.23 -23.10 -7.71
CA GLY A 581 -5.82 -22.76 -7.87
C GLY A 581 -5.52 -21.33 -7.44
N SER A 582 -6.40 -20.38 -7.77
CA SER A 582 -6.27 -18.99 -7.30
C SER A 582 -6.38 -18.85 -5.76
N LEU A 583 -7.25 -19.65 -5.13
CA LEU A 583 -7.39 -19.68 -3.66
C LEU A 583 -6.18 -20.34 -2.99
N CYS A 584 -5.68 -21.44 -3.55
CA CYS A 584 -4.44 -22.09 -3.09
C CYS A 584 -3.24 -21.12 -3.16
N CYS A 585 -3.12 -20.34 -4.24
CA CYS A 585 -2.10 -19.30 -4.36
C CYS A 585 -2.19 -18.25 -3.22
N LYS A 586 -3.40 -17.80 -2.89
CA LYS A 586 -3.61 -16.86 -1.77
C LYS A 586 -3.22 -17.47 -0.42
N TRP A 587 -3.51 -18.76 -0.21
CA TRP A 587 -3.21 -19.47 1.03
C TRP A 587 -1.72 -19.79 1.21
N MET A 588 -1.07 -20.35 0.19
CA MET A 588 0.35 -20.72 0.22
C MET A 588 1.29 -19.52 0.05
N GLY A 589 0.81 -18.45 -0.59
CA GLY A 589 1.61 -17.31 -1.00
C GLY A 589 2.17 -17.49 -2.43
N PRO A 590 2.04 -16.48 -3.31
CA PRO A 590 2.52 -16.55 -4.69
C PRO A 590 4.02 -16.84 -4.82
N GLY A 591 4.84 -16.45 -3.83
CA GLY A 591 6.28 -16.73 -3.82
C GLY A 591 6.63 -18.23 -3.89
N TRP A 592 5.77 -19.10 -3.36
CA TRP A 592 5.95 -20.55 -3.42
C TRP A 592 5.05 -21.21 -4.46
N PHE A 593 3.82 -20.71 -4.60
CA PHE A 593 2.82 -21.32 -5.47
C PHE A 593 3.20 -21.22 -6.95
N ILE A 594 3.65 -20.05 -7.43
CA ILE A 594 4.00 -19.84 -8.86
C ILE A 594 5.16 -20.76 -9.28
N PRO A 595 6.30 -20.80 -8.56
CA PRO A 595 7.38 -21.75 -8.88
C PRO A 595 6.94 -23.21 -8.82
N LEU A 596 6.14 -23.60 -7.83
CA LEU A 596 5.66 -24.98 -7.69
C LEU A 596 4.73 -25.38 -8.84
N SER A 597 3.81 -24.49 -9.21
CA SER A 597 2.91 -24.66 -10.36
C SER A 597 3.71 -24.81 -11.66
N ALA A 598 4.72 -23.96 -11.89
CA ALA A 598 5.60 -24.07 -13.06
C ALA A 598 6.45 -25.34 -13.06
N LEU A 599 6.91 -25.79 -11.89
CA LEU A 599 7.66 -27.04 -11.75
C LEU A 599 6.78 -28.26 -12.11
N LEU A 600 5.58 -28.34 -11.55
CA LEU A 600 4.61 -29.40 -11.85
C LEU A 600 4.20 -29.37 -13.32
N PHE A 601 4.07 -28.19 -13.89
CA PHE A 601 3.82 -27.99 -15.32
C PHE A 601 4.98 -28.55 -16.16
N GLY A 602 6.22 -28.13 -15.89
CA GLY A 602 7.40 -28.60 -16.62
C GLY A 602 7.60 -30.12 -16.52
N VAL A 603 7.40 -30.70 -15.33
CA VAL A 603 7.44 -32.16 -15.14
C VAL A 603 6.38 -32.87 -15.97
N SER A 604 5.16 -32.33 -16.02
CA SER A 604 4.07 -32.89 -16.83
C SER A 604 4.33 -32.71 -18.34
N SER A 605 4.94 -31.61 -18.75
CA SER A 605 5.37 -31.40 -20.15
C SER A 605 6.42 -32.44 -20.55
N VAL A 606 7.47 -32.65 -19.74
CA VAL A 606 8.45 -33.73 -19.99
C VAL A 606 7.78 -35.11 -20.03
N ALA A 607 6.83 -35.39 -19.14
CA ALA A 607 6.07 -36.64 -19.16
C ALA A 607 5.29 -36.83 -20.48
N THR A 608 4.83 -35.74 -21.12
CA THR A 608 4.17 -35.78 -22.43
C THR A 608 5.11 -36.33 -23.52
N ALA A 609 6.42 -36.15 -23.40
CA ALA A 609 7.37 -36.71 -24.36
C ALA A 609 7.44 -38.25 -24.34
N PHE A 610 7.00 -38.90 -23.26
CA PHE A 610 7.09 -40.35 -23.08
C PHE A 610 5.74 -41.08 -23.27
N VAL A 611 4.68 -40.37 -23.64
CA VAL A 611 3.37 -41.00 -23.85
C VAL A 611 3.33 -41.79 -25.16
N ASN A 612 2.66 -42.95 -25.11
CA ASN A 612 2.52 -43.87 -26.25
C ASN A 612 1.05 -44.14 -26.61
N THR A 613 0.11 -43.66 -25.80
CA THR A 613 -1.33 -43.86 -26.02
C THR A 613 -2.11 -42.56 -25.83
N ILE A 614 -3.29 -42.47 -26.46
CA ILE A 614 -4.22 -41.36 -26.27
C ILE A 614 -4.63 -41.16 -24.80
N HIS A 615 -4.80 -42.24 -24.04
CA HIS A 615 -5.19 -42.16 -22.62
C HIS A 615 -4.08 -41.57 -21.76
N GLN A 616 -2.82 -41.95 -22.01
CA GLN A 616 -1.67 -41.35 -21.36
C GLN A 616 -1.53 -39.87 -21.73
N ALA A 617 -1.68 -39.53 -23.00
CA ALA A 617 -1.66 -38.14 -23.46
C ALA A 617 -2.75 -37.30 -22.77
N SER A 618 -3.99 -37.80 -22.69
CA SER A 618 -5.09 -37.13 -21.98
C SER A 618 -4.85 -37.00 -20.48
N GLY A 619 -4.29 -38.03 -19.82
CA GLY A 619 -3.97 -37.98 -18.39
C GLY A 619 -2.92 -36.93 -18.06
N VAL A 620 -1.83 -36.87 -18.83
CA VAL A 620 -0.79 -35.85 -18.64
C VAL A 620 -1.32 -34.45 -18.96
N ARG A 621 -2.20 -34.32 -19.97
CA ARG A 621 -2.86 -33.05 -20.30
C ARG A 621 -3.80 -32.55 -19.21
N PHE A 622 -4.50 -33.45 -18.51
CA PHE A 622 -5.28 -33.11 -17.33
C PHE A 622 -4.39 -32.55 -16.22
N LEU A 623 -3.26 -33.20 -15.92
CA LEU A 623 -2.31 -32.73 -14.92
C LEU A 623 -1.68 -31.38 -15.28
N LEU A 624 -1.36 -31.17 -16.56
CA LEU A 624 -0.90 -29.87 -17.07
C LEU A 624 -1.93 -28.77 -16.80
N GLY A 625 -3.21 -29.02 -17.10
CA GLY A 625 -4.26 -28.03 -16.85
C GLY A 625 -4.47 -27.74 -15.36
N VAL A 626 -4.38 -28.75 -14.48
CA VAL A 626 -4.40 -28.55 -13.02
C VAL A 626 -3.20 -27.71 -12.56
N ALA A 627 -2.00 -28.01 -13.06
CA ALA A 627 -0.79 -27.29 -12.69
C ALA A 627 -0.83 -25.83 -13.14
N GLU A 628 -1.35 -25.54 -14.34
CA GLU A 628 -1.36 -24.19 -14.92
C GLU A 628 -2.53 -23.30 -14.43
N ALA A 629 -3.65 -23.89 -14.00
CA ALA A 629 -4.90 -23.16 -13.74
C ALA A 629 -4.74 -21.94 -12.80
N GLY A 630 -3.83 -22.03 -11.81
CA GLY A 630 -3.57 -20.94 -10.87
C GLY A 630 -2.53 -19.92 -11.31
N MET A 631 -1.87 -20.11 -12.47
CA MET A 631 -0.69 -19.34 -12.88
C MET A 631 -1.03 -17.89 -13.22
N MET A 632 -1.95 -17.65 -14.16
CA MET A 632 -2.41 -16.30 -14.51
C MET A 632 -2.94 -15.50 -13.31
N PRO A 633 -3.96 -16.00 -12.56
CA PRO A 633 -4.48 -15.28 -11.41
C PRO A 633 -3.42 -15.15 -10.30
N GLY A 634 -2.53 -16.14 -10.16
CA GLY A 634 -1.43 -16.11 -9.21
C GLY A 634 -0.39 -15.03 -9.52
N ILE A 635 0.03 -14.88 -10.78
CA ILE A 635 0.94 -13.82 -11.23
C ILE A 635 0.28 -12.45 -11.05
N ALA A 636 -0.99 -12.30 -11.41
CA ALA A 636 -1.72 -11.04 -11.21
C ALA A 636 -1.79 -10.67 -9.72
N TYR A 637 -2.09 -11.65 -8.85
CA TYR A 637 -2.09 -11.48 -7.40
C TYR A 637 -0.69 -11.14 -6.87
N TYR A 638 0.34 -11.80 -7.35
CA TYR A 638 1.73 -11.54 -7.00
C TYR A 638 2.12 -10.09 -7.33
N LEU A 639 1.91 -9.65 -8.58
CA LEU A 639 2.25 -8.30 -9.01
C LEU A 639 1.48 -7.23 -8.21
N SER A 640 0.24 -7.52 -7.82
CA SER A 640 -0.53 -6.61 -6.96
C SER A 640 0.10 -6.36 -5.59
N ARG A 641 0.95 -7.28 -5.09
CA ARG A 641 1.69 -7.15 -3.82
C ARG A 641 2.94 -6.30 -3.92
N TRP A 642 3.47 -6.08 -5.12
CA TRP A 642 4.72 -5.36 -5.35
C TRP A 642 4.52 -3.97 -5.96
N TYR A 643 3.45 -3.81 -6.73
CA TYR A 643 3.19 -2.61 -7.52
C TYR A 643 1.95 -1.85 -7.08
N ARG A 644 1.97 -0.54 -7.32
CA ARG A 644 0.80 0.32 -7.12
C ARG A 644 -0.29 0.05 -8.16
N ARG A 645 -1.56 0.38 -7.90
CA ARG A 645 -2.67 0.22 -8.87
C ARG A 645 -2.38 0.94 -10.19
N SER A 646 -1.83 2.15 -10.11
CA SER A 646 -1.42 2.93 -11.30
C SER A 646 -0.26 2.31 -12.08
N GLU A 647 0.59 1.52 -11.42
CA GLU A 647 1.75 0.85 -12.01
C GLU A 647 1.42 -0.56 -12.51
N LEU A 648 0.44 -1.21 -11.88
CA LEU A 648 0.08 -2.60 -12.07
C LEU A 648 -0.46 -2.85 -13.48
N ALA A 649 -1.30 -1.96 -14.00
CA ALA A 649 -1.93 -2.13 -15.31
C ALA A 649 -0.91 -2.35 -16.44
N PHE A 650 0.12 -1.51 -16.51
CA PHE A 650 1.18 -1.64 -17.52
C PHE A 650 1.96 -2.96 -17.36
N ARG A 651 2.21 -3.38 -16.13
CA ARG A 651 2.98 -4.58 -15.81
C ARG A 651 2.22 -5.86 -16.09
N LEU A 652 0.90 -5.83 -15.89
CA LEU A 652 0.03 -6.89 -16.35
C LEU A 652 0.13 -7.03 -17.87
N SER A 653 0.09 -5.92 -18.61
CA SER A 653 0.25 -5.96 -20.08
C SER A 653 1.63 -6.49 -20.53
N THR A 654 2.71 -6.19 -19.80
CA THR A 654 4.05 -6.67 -20.17
C THR A 654 4.22 -8.19 -20.08
N TYR A 655 3.54 -8.88 -19.16
CA TYR A 655 3.58 -10.35 -19.14
C TYR A 655 2.55 -10.95 -20.12
N ILE A 656 1.39 -10.31 -20.32
CA ILE A 656 0.36 -10.80 -21.25
C ILE A 656 0.86 -10.83 -22.69
N VAL A 657 1.75 -9.90 -23.10
CA VAL A 657 2.36 -9.92 -24.43
C VAL A 657 3.20 -11.20 -24.68
N MET A 658 3.57 -11.94 -23.63
CA MET A 658 4.25 -13.21 -23.80
C MET A 658 3.35 -14.27 -24.45
N ALA A 659 2.02 -14.12 -24.44
CA ALA A 659 1.11 -15.05 -25.12
C ALA A 659 1.29 -15.07 -26.66
N PRO A 660 1.23 -13.94 -27.39
CA PRO A 660 1.56 -13.93 -28.82
C PRO A 660 3.05 -14.21 -29.06
N LEU A 661 3.96 -13.74 -28.19
CA LEU A 661 5.38 -14.07 -28.33
C LEU A 661 5.63 -15.58 -28.18
N ALA A 662 4.88 -16.30 -27.36
CA ALA A 662 4.97 -17.76 -27.26
C ALA A 662 4.64 -18.45 -28.57
N GLY A 663 3.66 -17.95 -29.34
CA GLY A 663 3.39 -18.46 -30.69
C GLY A 663 4.58 -18.26 -31.64
N ALA A 664 5.23 -17.09 -31.56
CA ALA A 664 6.41 -16.77 -32.36
C ALA A 664 7.65 -17.61 -31.96
N PHE A 665 7.99 -17.63 -30.67
CA PHE A 665 9.11 -18.40 -30.14
C PHE A 665 8.88 -19.90 -30.23
N GLY A 666 7.64 -20.39 -30.05
CA GLY A 666 7.29 -21.79 -30.18
C GLY A 666 7.51 -22.32 -31.60
N GLY A 667 7.07 -21.56 -32.63
CA GLY A 667 7.38 -21.92 -34.02
C GLY A 667 8.89 -21.91 -34.32
N LEU A 668 9.62 -20.91 -33.79
CA LEU A 668 11.08 -20.82 -33.96
C LEU A 668 11.82 -21.97 -33.26
N LEU A 669 11.49 -22.26 -32.00
CA LEU A 669 12.07 -23.34 -31.21
C LEU A 669 11.75 -24.70 -31.84
N ALA A 670 10.50 -24.92 -32.25
CA ALA A 670 10.12 -26.14 -32.95
C ALA A 670 10.94 -26.34 -34.23
N SER A 671 11.15 -25.27 -35.01
CA SER A 671 11.95 -25.33 -36.24
C SER A 671 13.43 -25.65 -35.97
N GLY A 672 13.96 -25.27 -34.80
CA GLY A 672 15.32 -25.57 -34.37
C GLY A 672 15.46 -26.97 -33.80
N ILE A 673 14.53 -27.39 -32.94
CA ILE A 673 14.54 -28.70 -32.29
C ILE A 673 14.32 -29.81 -33.31
N LEU A 674 13.42 -29.64 -34.27
CA LEU A 674 13.14 -30.63 -35.31
C LEU A 674 14.24 -30.77 -36.37
N LYS A 675 15.30 -29.95 -36.31
CA LYS A 675 16.54 -30.18 -37.09
C LYS A 675 17.47 -31.21 -36.46
N LEU A 676 17.28 -31.50 -35.17
CA LEU A 676 18.05 -32.52 -34.46
C LEU A 676 17.51 -33.90 -34.81
N ASP A 677 18.40 -34.85 -35.09
CA ASP A 677 17.99 -36.23 -35.40
C ASP A 677 17.38 -36.95 -34.17
N HIS A 678 17.95 -36.69 -32.99
CA HIS A 678 17.48 -37.23 -31.72
C HIS A 678 17.95 -36.40 -30.52
N PHE A 679 17.20 -36.48 -29.42
CA PHE A 679 17.61 -35.96 -28.11
C PHE A 679 17.49 -37.07 -27.07
N GLY A 680 18.62 -37.67 -26.70
CA GLY A 680 18.61 -38.94 -25.94
C GLY A 680 17.93 -40.04 -26.75
N SER A 681 16.90 -40.68 -26.17
CA SER A 681 16.06 -41.69 -26.82
C SER A 681 14.81 -41.13 -27.51
N LEU A 682 14.64 -39.81 -27.54
CA LEU A 682 13.44 -39.14 -28.04
C LEU A 682 13.65 -38.66 -29.47
N HIS A 683 12.62 -38.83 -30.29
CA HIS A 683 12.60 -38.41 -31.69
C HIS A 683 11.37 -37.56 -32.00
N THR A 684 11.48 -36.74 -33.05
CA THR A 684 10.34 -36.07 -33.67
C THR A 684 9.61 -35.12 -32.69
N TRP A 685 8.28 -35.19 -32.56
CA TRP A 685 7.48 -34.30 -31.72
C TRP A 685 7.77 -34.44 -30.21
N ARG A 686 8.27 -35.61 -29.78
CA ARG A 686 8.60 -35.86 -28.36
C ARG A 686 9.73 -34.96 -27.87
N MET A 687 10.65 -34.57 -28.76
CA MET A 687 11.74 -33.66 -28.43
C MET A 687 11.25 -32.27 -28.05
N LEU A 688 10.13 -31.80 -28.65
CA LEU A 688 9.55 -30.49 -28.35
C LEU A 688 9.18 -30.38 -26.87
N PHE A 689 8.36 -31.31 -26.39
CA PHE A 689 7.89 -31.34 -25.00
C PHE A 689 9.02 -31.64 -24.00
N ALA A 690 10.00 -32.48 -24.36
CA ALA A 690 11.11 -32.78 -23.47
C ALA A 690 12.04 -31.58 -23.27
N VAL A 691 12.50 -30.96 -24.36
CA VAL A 691 13.45 -29.84 -24.28
C VAL A 691 12.83 -28.64 -23.57
N GLU A 692 11.61 -28.27 -23.95
CA GLU A 692 10.91 -27.13 -23.35
C GLU A 692 10.47 -27.40 -21.92
N GLY A 693 10.03 -28.61 -21.62
CA GLY A 693 9.72 -29.04 -20.25
C GLY A 693 10.95 -28.96 -19.34
N ILE A 694 12.14 -29.39 -19.80
CA ILE A 694 13.40 -29.27 -19.04
C ILE A 694 13.76 -27.80 -18.79
N ILE A 695 13.63 -26.94 -19.82
CA ILE A 695 13.88 -25.50 -19.65
C ILE A 695 12.90 -24.92 -18.63
N THR A 696 11.64 -25.31 -18.68
CA THR A 696 10.60 -24.87 -17.74
C THR A 696 10.91 -25.30 -16.31
N ILE A 697 11.37 -26.55 -16.10
CA ILE A 697 11.82 -27.05 -14.78
C ILE A 697 12.99 -26.20 -14.27
N GLY A 698 13.99 -25.92 -15.12
CA GLY A 698 15.13 -25.09 -14.75
C GLY A 698 14.71 -23.67 -14.34
N LEU A 699 13.84 -23.04 -15.11
CA LEU A 699 13.27 -21.72 -14.79
C LEU A 699 12.44 -21.75 -13.50
N ALA A 700 11.66 -22.82 -13.27
CA ALA A 700 10.89 -23.00 -12.05
C ALA A 700 11.82 -23.11 -10.81
N ILE A 701 12.89 -23.89 -10.88
CA ILE A 701 13.89 -24.01 -9.81
C ILE A 701 14.56 -22.66 -9.53
N ILE A 702 14.98 -21.94 -10.57
CA ILE A 702 15.55 -20.59 -10.42
C ILE A 702 14.51 -19.66 -9.76
N SER A 703 13.24 -19.77 -10.15
CA SER A 703 12.18 -18.93 -9.61
C SER A 703 11.91 -19.15 -8.11
N PHE A 704 12.15 -20.35 -7.56
CA PHE A 704 12.11 -20.54 -6.10
C PHE A 704 13.14 -19.70 -5.35
N CYS A 705 14.27 -19.36 -6.00
CA CYS A 705 15.31 -18.52 -5.41
C CYS A 705 15.09 -17.03 -5.70
N THR A 706 14.53 -16.67 -6.86
CA THR A 706 14.39 -15.26 -7.28
C THR A 706 13.04 -14.64 -6.90
N LEU A 707 11.97 -15.43 -6.84
CA LEU A 707 10.59 -14.98 -6.62
C LEU A 707 10.30 -14.95 -5.11
N THR A 708 10.08 -13.76 -4.57
CA THR A 708 9.93 -13.52 -3.12
C THR A 708 8.51 -13.10 -2.81
N ASP A 709 7.86 -13.67 -1.78
CA ASP A 709 6.41 -13.48 -1.58
C ASP A 709 6.00 -12.03 -1.29
N ARG A 710 6.84 -11.27 -0.58
CA ARG A 710 6.56 -9.88 -0.16
C ARG A 710 7.81 -9.01 -0.09
N PRO A 711 7.69 -7.67 -0.18
CA PRO A 711 8.81 -6.75 -0.04
C PRO A 711 9.62 -6.93 1.26
N GLU A 712 8.98 -7.30 2.37
CA GLU A 712 9.67 -7.53 3.66
C GLU A 712 10.68 -8.69 3.55
N THR A 713 10.28 -9.75 2.84
CA THR A 713 11.04 -11.00 2.68
C THR A 713 12.05 -10.95 1.53
N ALA A 714 12.09 -9.84 0.77
CA ALA A 714 12.96 -9.68 -0.39
C ALA A 714 14.44 -9.73 0.00
N ARG A 715 15.21 -10.68 -0.52
CA ARG A 715 16.66 -10.79 -0.22
C ARG A 715 17.51 -9.80 -1.03
N TRP A 716 17.02 -9.36 -2.19
CA TRP A 716 17.72 -8.50 -3.15
C TRP A 716 17.44 -6.99 -2.94
N LEU A 717 16.57 -6.63 -2.00
CA LEU A 717 16.33 -5.24 -1.58
C LEU A 717 17.10 -4.92 -0.30
N SER A 718 17.74 -3.75 -0.27
CA SER A 718 18.30 -3.17 0.96
C SER A 718 17.19 -2.76 1.93
N GLN A 719 17.49 -2.60 3.22
CA GLN A 719 16.47 -2.26 4.21
C GLN A 719 15.73 -0.96 3.88
N GLY A 720 16.46 0.10 3.46
CA GLY A 720 15.83 1.36 3.03
C GLY A 720 14.95 1.22 1.78
N GLU A 721 15.33 0.35 0.84
CA GLU A 721 14.48 0.03 -0.33
C GLU A 721 13.23 -0.77 0.05
N LYS A 722 13.33 -1.68 1.03
CA LYS A 722 12.18 -2.41 1.58
C LYS A 722 11.20 -1.46 2.25
N ASP A 723 11.72 -0.59 3.11
CA ASP A 723 10.90 0.39 3.83
C ASP A 723 10.22 1.34 2.84
N LEU A 724 10.92 1.76 1.77
CA LEU A 724 10.35 2.53 0.67
C LEU A 724 9.28 1.74 -0.09
N ALA A 725 9.52 0.47 -0.46
CA ALA A 725 8.54 -0.37 -1.16
C ALA A 725 7.25 -0.55 -0.34
N ILE A 726 7.39 -0.80 0.96
CA ILE A 726 6.29 -0.96 1.91
C ILE A 726 5.55 0.37 2.09
N ALA A 727 6.28 1.47 2.28
CA ALA A 727 5.70 2.81 2.42
C ALA A 727 4.91 3.21 1.16
N ARG A 728 5.43 2.92 -0.03
CA ARG A 728 4.71 3.13 -1.30
C ARG A 728 3.40 2.34 -1.35
N LEU A 729 3.45 1.03 -1.07
CA LEU A 729 2.26 0.19 -1.13
C LEU A 729 1.23 0.60 -0.08
N LYS A 730 1.67 0.94 1.14
CA LYS A 730 0.82 1.49 2.20
C LYS A 730 0.21 2.82 1.79
N SER A 731 0.98 3.72 1.19
CA SER A 731 0.49 5.06 0.77
C SER A 731 -0.69 5.02 -0.20
N GLU A 732 -0.82 3.97 -1.01
CA GLU A 732 -1.97 3.77 -1.90
C GLU A 732 -3.08 2.92 -1.26
N ARG A 733 -2.72 2.02 -0.33
CA ARG A 733 -3.63 1.10 0.37
C ARG A 733 -4.25 1.66 1.66
N VAL A 734 -3.90 2.87 2.11
CA VAL A 734 -4.53 3.52 3.28
C VAL A 734 -6.04 3.79 3.03
N ALA A 735 -6.49 3.82 1.78
CA ALA A 735 -7.92 3.91 1.44
C ALA A 735 -8.69 2.58 1.59
N THR A 736 -8.00 1.45 1.77
CA THR A 736 -8.60 0.15 2.08
C THR A 736 -8.01 -0.34 3.40
N THR A 737 -8.62 0.03 4.52
CA THR A 737 -8.28 -0.42 5.89
C THR A 737 -8.58 -1.90 6.13
N VAL A 738 -8.33 -2.76 5.14
CA VAL A 738 -8.37 -4.21 5.29
C VAL A 738 -7.11 -4.77 4.61
N LEU A 739 -6.14 -5.17 5.44
CA LEU A 739 -5.19 -6.23 5.08
C LEU A 739 -6.01 -7.38 4.50
N LEU A 740 -5.98 -7.59 3.18
CA LEU A 740 -6.67 -8.72 2.52
C LEU A 740 -8.12 -8.88 3.01
N ASP A 741 -9.09 -8.26 2.32
CA ASP A 741 -10.52 -8.55 2.56
C ASP A 741 -10.69 -10.04 2.92
N LYS A 742 -11.22 -10.31 4.13
CA LYS A 742 -11.91 -11.58 4.37
C LYS A 742 -12.89 -11.68 3.20
N ILE A 743 -12.92 -12.84 2.54
CA ILE A 743 -13.73 -13.05 1.34
C ILE A 743 -15.16 -12.64 1.67
N ASP A 744 -15.56 -11.46 1.19
CA ASP A 744 -16.89 -10.91 1.39
C ASP A 744 -17.76 -11.47 0.27
N THR A 745 -18.56 -12.47 0.60
CA THR A 745 -19.38 -13.22 -0.37
C THR A 745 -20.33 -12.31 -1.13
N LYS A 746 -20.84 -11.23 -0.51
CA LYS A 746 -21.71 -10.27 -1.20
C LYS A 746 -20.95 -9.49 -2.25
N LYS A 747 -19.78 -8.93 -1.92
CA LYS A 747 -18.94 -8.19 -2.88
C LYS A 747 -18.36 -9.08 -3.97
N LEU A 748 -18.06 -10.34 -3.64
CA LEU A 748 -17.65 -11.35 -4.60
C LEU A 748 -18.77 -11.57 -5.64
N LEU A 749 -20.00 -11.80 -5.19
CA LEU A 749 -21.16 -11.93 -6.09
C LEU A 749 -21.42 -10.65 -6.90
N ARG A 750 -21.18 -9.45 -6.33
CA ARG A 750 -21.27 -8.18 -7.08
C ARG A 750 -20.25 -8.12 -8.22
N GLY A 751 -19.03 -8.61 -8.02
CA GLY A 751 -18.02 -8.72 -9.07
C GLY A 751 -18.45 -9.67 -10.19
N ILE A 752 -18.87 -10.88 -9.83
CA ILE A 752 -19.30 -11.92 -10.79
C ILE A 752 -20.49 -11.45 -11.63
N PHE A 753 -21.54 -10.92 -10.99
CA PHE A 753 -22.79 -10.57 -11.64
C PHE A 753 -22.88 -9.10 -12.08
N SER A 754 -21.73 -8.42 -12.22
CA SER A 754 -21.69 -7.09 -12.82
C SER A 754 -22.05 -7.17 -14.31
N PRO A 755 -22.99 -6.36 -14.82
CA PRO A 755 -23.42 -6.43 -16.22
C PRO A 755 -22.28 -6.15 -17.20
N VAL A 756 -21.38 -5.21 -16.87
CA VAL A 756 -20.18 -4.94 -17.65
C VAL A 756 -19.21 -6.11 -17.59
N THR A 757 -19.09 -6.77 -16.44
CA THR A 757 -18.23 -7.96 -16.30
C THR A 757 -18.74 -9.08 -17.17
N LEU A 758 -20.02 -9.44 -17.08
CA LEU A 758 -20.60 -10.51 -17.88
C LEU A 758 -20.54 -10.23 -19.39
N ALA A 759 -20.86 -9.00 -19.81
CA ALA A 759 -20.78 -8.62 -21.21
C ALA A 759 -19.33 -8.66 -21.74
N THR A 760 -18.38 -8.15 -20.97
CA THR A 760 -16.95 -8.18 -21.34
C THR A 760 -16.39 -9.60 -21.33
N SER A 761 -16.84 -10.44 -20.40
CA SER A 761 -16.47 -11.86 -20.32
C SER A 761 -16.98 -12.62 -21.54
N LEU A 762 -18.21 -12.33 -22.01
CA LEU A 762 -18.75 -12.92 -23.23
C LEU A 762 -17.98 -12.48 -24.47
N ILE A 763 -17.60 -11.20 -24.57
CA ILE A 763 -16.71 -10.71 -25.63
C ILE A 763 -15.37 -11.44 -25.57
N PHE A 764 -14.81 -11.63 -24.37
CA PHE A 764 -13.54 -12.32 -24.20
C PHE A 764 -13.61 -13.81 -24.52
N LEU A 765 -14.74 -14.49 -24.25
CA LEU A 765 -15.01 -15.85 -24.71
C LEU A 765 -14.98 -15.93 -26.23
N LEU A 766 -15.73 -15.06 -26.90
CA LEU A 766 -15.84 -15.05 -28.36
C LEU A 766 -14.50 -14.75 -29.03
N ASP A 767 -13.71 -13.85 -28.46
CA ASP A 767 -12.33 -13.58 -28.89
C ASP A 767 -11.39 -14.77 -28.66
N ASN A 768 -11.48 -15.44 -27.50
CA ASN A 768 -10.66 -16.63 -27.23
C ASN A 768 -10.92 -17.80 -28.18
N ILE A 769 -12.11 -17.87 -28.80
CA ILE A 769 -12.36 -18.83 -29.89
C ILE A 769 -11.39 -18.57 -31.04
N THR A 770 -11.16 -17.29 -31.38
CA THR A 770 -10.20 -16.90 -32.42
C THR A 770 -8.76 -17.04 -31.98
N VAL A 771 -8.41 -16.59 -30.78
CA VAL A 771 -7.04 -16.72 -30.26
C VAL A 771 -6.62 -18.19 -30.17
N GLY A 772 -7.47 -19.04 -29.59
CA GLY A 772 -7.23 -20.49 -29.51
C GLY A 772 -7.23 -21.15 -30.89
N GLY A 773 -8.14 -20.74 -31.77
CA GLY A 773 -8.19 -21.21 -33.16
C GLY A 773 -6.88 -20.96 -33.91
N LEU A 774 -6.33 -19.75 -33.78
CA LEU A 774 -5.02 -19.44 -34.35
C LEU A 774 -3.89 -20.18 -33.62
N ALA A 775 -3.89 -20.24 -32.28
CA ALA A 775 -2.83 -20.89 -31.50
C ALA A 775 -2.68 -22.39 -31.78
N PHE A 776 -3.77 -23.14 -31.84
CA PHE A 776 -3.74 -24.60 -31.99
C PHE A 776 -3.61 -25.06 -33.44
N PHE A 777 -4.11 -24.24 -34.37
CA PHE A 777 -4.23 -24.63 -35.77
C PHE A 777 -3.41 -23.79 -36.73
N ALA A 778 -2.69 -22.73 -36.31
CA ALA A 778 -1.81 -21.97 -37.20
C ALA A 778 -0.84 -22.84 -38.00
N PRO A 779 -0.12 -23.84 -37.43
CA PRO A 779 0.73 -24.72 -38.22
C PRO A 779 -0.05 -25.52 -39.26
N THR A 780 -1.27 -25.94 -38.91
CA THR A 780 -2.17 -26.67 -39.81
C THR A 780 -2.69 -25.78 -40.95
N ILE A 781 -3.07 -24.53 -40.65
CA ILE A 781 -3.50 -23.53 -41.63
C ILE A 781 -2.35 -23.16 -42.57
N VAL A 782 -1.14 -22.97 -42.04
CA VAL A 782 0.04 -22.68 -42.88
C VAL A 782 0.39 -23.88 -43.77
N LYS A 783 0.24 -25.11 -43.27
CA LYS A 783 0.41 -26.33 -44.09
C LYS A 783 -0.58 -26.38 -45.25
N THR A 784 -1.83 -25.96 -45.08
CA THR A 784 -2.80 -25.94 -46.19
C THR A 784 -2.53 -24.82 -47.19
N ILE A 785 -1.91 -23.71 -46.76
CA ILE A 785 -1.48 -22.62 -47.65
C ILE A 785 -0.22 -22.99 -48.45
N TYR A 786 0.73 -23.68 -47.80
CA TYR A 786 2.03 -24.05 -48.38
C TYR A 786 2.31 -25.56 -48.25
N PRO A 787 1.56 -26.43 -48.95
CA PRO A 787 1.65 -27.87 -48.77
C PRO A 787 3.01 -28.46 -49.16
N ASP A 788 3.68 -27.88 -50.16
CA ASP A 788 4.96 -28.37 -50.71
C ASP A 788 6.19 -27.92 -49.89
N SER A 789 6.00 -27.05 -48.90
CA SER A 789 7.07 -26.56 -48.04
C SER A 789 7.46 -27.59 -46.97
N SER A 790 8.73 -27.60 -46.56
CA SER A 790 9.18 -28.46 -45.45
C SER A 790 8.49 -28.09 -44.13
N VAL A 791 8.35 -29.06 -43.22
CA VAL A 791 7.75 -28.85 -41.88
C VAL A 791 8.45 -27.71 -41.13
N ILE A 792 9.78 -27.62 -41.26
CA ILE A 792 10.60 -26.54 -40.67
C ILE A 792 10.22 -25.19 -41.27
N HIS A 793 10.07 -25.10 -42.60
CA HIS A 793 9.68 -23.85 -43.26
C HIS A 793 8.24 -23.43 -42.90
N GLN A 794 7.31 -24.39 -42.81
CA GLN A 794 5.93 -24.15 -42.37
C GLN A 794 5.89 -23.59 -40.93
N GLN A 795 6.72 -24.09 -40.02
CA GLN A 795 6.82 -23.55 -38.65
C GLN A 795 7.45 -22.15 -38.60
N LEU A 796 8.42 -21.85 -39.47
CA LEU A 796 8.98 -20.50 -39.55
C LEU A 796 7.95 -19.48 -40.06
N LEU A 797 7.05 -19.89 -40.94
CA LEU A 797 5.98 -19.04 -41.46
C LEU A 797 4.89 -18.72 -40.41
N THR A 798 4.79 -19.44 -39.30
CA THR A 798 3.86 -19.06 -38.22
C THR A 798 4.39 -17.89 -37.38
N VAL A 799 5.70 -17.63 -37.41
CA VAL A 799 6.37 -16.62 -36.55
C VAL A 799 5.92 -15.18 -36.85
N PRO A 800 5.92 -14.71 -38.12
CA PRO A 800 5.65 -13.29 -38.40
C PRO A 800 4.24 -12.80 -38.01
N PRO A 801 3.15 -13.55 -38.24
CA PRO A 801 1.81 -13.15 -37.78
C PRO A 801 1.75 -12.92 -36.26
N TYR A 802 2.40 -13.78 -35.47
CA TYR A 802 2.46 -13.64 -34.02
C TYR A 802 3.28 -12.43 -33.55
N ILE A 803 4.38 -12.08 -34.25
CA ILE A 803 5.15 -10.85 -33.96
C ILE A 803 4.28 -9.61 -34.17
N VAL A 804 3.51 -9.57 -35.26
CA VAL A 804 2.57 -8.47 -35.50
C VAL A 804 1.48 -8.44 -34.45
N GLY A 805 0.94 -9.61 -34.07
CA GLY A 805 0.01 -9.73 -32.93
C GLY A 805 0.59 -9.18 -31.63
N ALA A 806 1.85 -9.50 -31.31
CA ALA A 806 2.55 -8.98 -30.13
C ALA A 806 2.69 -7.45 -30.15
N PHE A 807 3.00 -6.87 -31.31
CA PHE A 807 3.06 -5.41 -31.48
C PHE A 807 1.72 -4.74 -31.18
N PHE A 808 0.61 -5.24 -31.77
CA PHE A 808 -0.73 -4.67 -31.53
C PHE A 808 -1.25 -4.92 -30.12
N THR A 809 -0.86 -6.04 -29.50
CA THR A 809 -1.17 -6.37 -28.10
C THR A 809 -0.55 -5.36 -27.13
N LEU A 810 0.54 -4.68 -27.50
CA LEU A 810 1.09 -3.56 -26.74
C LEU A 810 0.49 -2.22 -27.17
N LEU A 811 0.38 -1.99 -28.49
CA LEU A 811 -0.05 -0.71 -29.05
C LEU A 811 -1.50 -0.37 -28.65
N LEU A 812 -2.46 -1.27 -28.84
CA LEU A 812 -3.88 -0.95 -28.61
C LEU A 812 -4.20 -0.69 -27.13
N PRO A 813 -3.74 -1.50 -26.17
CA PRO A 813 -3.87 -1.16 -24.75
C PRO A 813 -3.11 0.11 -24.36
N PHE A 814 -1.93 0.36 -24.93
CA PHE A 814 -1.18 1.60 -24.67
C PHE A 814 -1.95 2.84 -25.15
N LEU A 815 -2.51 2.82 -26.36
CA LEU A 815 -3.35 3.89 -26.87
C LEU A 815 -4.62 4.04 -26.01
N SER A 816 -5.27 2.93 -25.66
CA SER A 816 -6.43 2.96 -24.77
C SER A 816 -6.13 3.61 -23.41
N TRP A 817 -4.93 3.36 -22.87
CA TRP A 817 -4.46 4.01 -21.66
C TRP A 817 -4.19 5.52 -21.85
N GLN A 818 -3.56 5.91 -22.97
CA GLN A 818 -3.28 7.33 -23.28
C GLN A 818 -4.55 8.16 -23.46
N PHE A 819 -5.59 7.59 -24.09
CA PHE A 819 -6.85 8.30 -24.37
C PHE A 819 -7.89 8.17 -23.25
N ASP A 820 -7.62 7.37 -22.21
CA ASP A 820 -8.54 7.00 -21.11
C ASP A 820 -9.96 6.61 -21.58
N ARG A 821 -10.04 5.95 -22.73
CA ARG A 821 -11.27 5.42 -23.35
C ARG A 821 -11.00 4.01 -23.86
N ARG A 822 -11.84 3.04 -23.50
CA ARG A 822 -11.59 1.61 -23.79
C ARG A 822 -12.52 1.08 -24.87
N MET A 823 -13.80 1.42 -24.82
CA MET A 823 -14.81 0.96 -25.78
C MET A 823 -14.50 1.27 -27.25
N PRO A 824 -13.86 2.41 -27.62
CA PRO A 824 -13.45 2.62 -29.01
C PRO A 824 -12.52 1.53 -29.55
N PHE A 825 -11.62 1.00 -28.70
CA PHE A 825 -10.69 -0.06 -29.07
C PHE A 825 -11.36 -1.43 -29.12
N PHE A 826 -12.38 -1.67 -28.28
CA PHE A 826 -13.25 -2.85 -28.37
C PHE A 826 -14.04 -2.88 -29.69
N VAL A 827 -14.40 -1.72 -30.22
CA VAL A 827 -15.09 -1.62 -31.51
C VAL A 827 -14.11 -1.65 -32.68
N ALA A 828 -12.89 -1.16 -32.52
CA ALA A 828 -11.87 -1.12 -33.57
C ALA A 828 -11.15 -2.46 -33.81
N GLY A 829 -11.03 -3.31 -32.79
CA GLY A 829 -10.36 -4.62 -32.91
C GLY A 829 -11.08 -5.64 -33.82
N PRO A 830 -12.38 -5.92 -33.62
CA PRO A 830 -13.09 -6.96 -34.36
C PRO A 830 -13.13 -6.76 -35.88
N PRO A 831 -13.24 -5.53 -36.43
CA PRO A 831 -13.13 -5.31 -37.87
C PRO A 831 -11.84 -5.85 -38.51
N LEU A 832 -10.71 -5.83 -37.79
CA LEU A 832 -9.45 -6.42 -38.27
C LEU A 832 -9.55 -7.95 -38.38
N MET A 833 -10.14 -8.59 -37.37
CA MET A 833 -10.40 -10.03 -37.36
C MET A 833 -11.38 -10.43 -38.46
N MET A 834 -12.47 -9.66 -38.61
CA MET A 834 -13.47 -9.85 -39.65
C MET A 834 -12.85 -9.76 -41.04
N ALA A 835 -12.03 -8.73 -41.31
CA ALA A 835 -11.36 -8.58 -42.60
C ALA A 835 -10.49 -9.80 -42.93
N GLY A 836 -9.71 -10.29 -41.96
CA GLY A 836 -8.90 -11.50 -42.16
C GLY A 836 -9.72 -12.77 -42.41
N TYR A 837 -10.79 -13.03 -41.65
CA TYR A 837 -11.63 -14.20 -41.89
C TYR A 837 -12.46 -14.09 -43.18
N ILE A 838 -12.88 -12.89 -43.58
CA ILE A 838 -13.49 -12.64 -44.89
C ILE A 838 -12.49 -12.99 -46.01
N MET A 839 -11.23 -12.58 -45.89
CA MET A 839 -10.18 -12.95 -46.85
C MET A 839 -9.99 -14.48 -46.93
N PHE A 840 -10.03 -15.21 -45.80
CA PHE A 840 -9.94 -16.67 -45.78
C PHE A 840 -11.12 -17.37 -46.48
N LEU A 841 -12.33 -16.82 -46.33
CA LEU A 841 -13.56 -17.36 -46.92
C LEU A 841 -13.73 -17.01 -48.39
N THR A 842 -13.22 -15.86 -48.84
CA THR A 842 -13.45 -15.34 -50.20
C THR A 842 -12.30 -15.64 -51.17
N SER A 843 -11.10 -15.91 -50.66
CA SER A 843 -9.91 -16.13 -51.49
C SER A 843 -9.25 -17.47 -51.21
N THR A 844 -8.80 -18.11 -52.30
CA THR A 844 -7.95 -19.30 -52.28
C THR A 844 -6.48 -18.99 -52.53
N ASP A 845 -6.14 -17.73 -52.83
CA ASP A 845 -4.76 -17.31 -53.08
C ASP A 845 -3.91 -17.41 -51.81
N ALA A 846 -2.77 -18.09 -51.91
CA ALA A 846 -1.89 -18.36 -50.79
C ALA A 846 -1.35 -17.09 -50.11
N LYS A 847 -1.03 -16.04 -50.90
CA LYS A 847 -0.52 -14.76 -50.37
C LYS A 847 -1.63 -14.00 -49.63
N VAL A 848 -2.85 -14.03 -50.16
CA VAL A 848 -4.02 -13.40 -49.53
C VAL A 848 -4.33 -14.08 -48.20
N ARG A 849 -4.37 -15.42 -48.17
CA ARG A 849 -4.62 -16.20 -46.95
C ARG A 849 -3.51 -16.05 -45.92
N TYR A 850 -2.26 -16.00 -46.35
CA TYR A 850 -1.16 -15.71 -45.44
C TYR A 850 -1.26 -14.28 -44.88
N GLY A 851 -1.54 -13.28 -45.71
CA GLY A 851 -1.80 -11.90 -45.27
C GLY A 851 -2.96 -11.77 -44.29
N ALA A 852 -4.01 -12.59 -44.44
CA ALA A 852 -5.15 -12.63 -43.53
C ALA A 852 -4.75 -13.00 -42.10
N THR A 853 -3.77 -13.89 -41.91
CA THR A 853 -3.28 -14.28 -40.56
C THR A 853 -2.72 -13.09 -39.77
N PHE A 854 -2.11 -12.11 -40.45
CA PHE A 854 -1.58 -10.89 -39.81
C PHE A 854 -2.70 -9.99 -39.31
N LEU A 855 -3.77 -9.82 -40.09
CA LEU A 855 -4.92 -9.01 -39.69
C LEU A 855 -5.66 -9.63 -38.49
N ILE A 856 -5.85 -10.96 -38.51
CA ILE A 856 -6.46 -11.70 -37.40
C ILE A 856 -5.62 -11.55 -36.14
N ALA A 857 -4.31 -11.79 -36.22
CA ALA A 857 -3.40 -11.66 -35.08
C ALA A 857 -3.37 -10.22 -34.53
N SER A 858 -3.47 -9.21 -35.39
CA SER A 858 -3.48 -7.79 -34.99
C SER A 858 -4.70 -7.42 -34.14
N GLY A 859 -5.87 -8.01 -34.43
CA GLY A 859 -7.11 -7.72 -33.70
C GLY A 859 -7.30 -8.58 -32.46
N ALA A 860 -7.06 -9.88 -32.55
CA ALA A 860 -7.46 -10.84 -31.52
C ALA A 860 -6.65 -10.72 -30.22
N PHE A 861 -5.31 -10.74 -30.31
CA PHE A 861 -4.46 -10.81 -29.11
C PHE A 861 -4.56 -9.57 -28.18
N ALA A 862 -5.05 -8.43 -28.68
CA ALA A 862 -5.24 -7.23 -27.89
C ALA A 862 -6.35 -7.37 -26.83
N PHE A 863 -7.35 -8.20 -27.07
CA PHE A 863 -8.50 -8.36 -26.16
C PHE A 863 -8.13 -9.01 -24.83
N GLY A 864 -7.07 -9.83 -24.77
CA GLY A 864 -6.53 -10.37 -23.52
C GLY A 864 -6.21 -9.30 -22.49
N ALA A 865 -5.54 -8.22 -22.90
CA ALA A 865 -5.26 -7.09 -22.01
C ALA A 865 -6.45 -6.14 -21.86
N LEU A 866 -7.17 -5.85 -22.95
CA LEU A 866 -8.28 -4.88 -22.95
C LEU A 866 -9.47 -5.34 -22.09
N CYS A 867 -9.90 -6.60 -22.18
CA CYS A 867 -11.02 -7.15 -21.41
C CYS A 867 -10.74 -7.11 -19.91
N ASN A 868 -9.58 -7.62 -19.49
CA ASN A 868 -9.19 -7.63 -18.08
C ASN A 868 -9.08 -6.21 -17.50
N ALA A 869 -8.51 -5.27 -18.26
CA ALA A 869 -8.43 -3.86 -17.85
C ALA A 869 -9.81 -3.19 -17.79
N HIS A 870 -10.72 -3.50 -18.72
CA HIS A 870 -12.06 -2.90 -18.75
C HIS A 870 -12.91 -3.37 -17.56
N VAL A 871 -12.90 -4.68 -17.27
CA VAL A 871 -13.62 -5.26 -16.11
C VAL A 871 -13.10 -4.67 -14.80
N SER A 872 -11.77 -4.62 -14.62
CA SER A 872 -11.14 -4.10 -13.41
C SER A 872 -11.51 -2.64 -13.07
N ASN A 873 -11.78 -1.81 -14.08
CA ASN A 873 -12.08 -0.39 -13.92
C ASN A 873 -13.56 -0.10 -13.66
N ASN A 874 -14.44 -1.08 -13.90
CA ASN A 874 -15.89 -0.95 -13.74
C ASN A 874 -16.41 -1.62 -12.46
N VAL A 875 -15.52 -1.84 -11.48
CA VAL A 875 -15.80 -2.40 -10.15
C VAL A 875 -14.95 -1.68 -9.09
N ILE A 876 -15.54 -1.38 -7.93
CA ILE A 876 -14.96 -0.47 -6.93
C ILE A 876 -14.13 -1.25 -5.90
N SER A 877 -14.73 -2.28 -5.28
CA SER A 877 -14.08 -3.01 -4.18
C SER A 877 -12.98 -3.97 -4.67
N ASP A 878 -11.97 -4.22 -3.82
CA ASP A 878 -10.88 -5.15 -4.15
C ASP A 878 -11.38 -6.59 -4.31
N THR A 879 -12.32 -7.02 -3.46
CA THR A 879 -12.98 -8.32 -3.57
C THR A 879 -13.79 -8.45 -4.87
N ALA A 880 -14.60 -7.46 -5.23
CA ALA A 880 -15.35 -7.50 -6.48
C ALA A 880 -14.42 -7.47 -7.71
N ARG A 881 -13.31 -6.72 -7.64
CA ARG A 881 -12.31 -6.67 -8.71
C ARG A 881 -11.65 -8.01 -8.97
N SER A 882 -11.19 -8.68 -7.90
CA SER A 882 -10.60 -10.02 -8.02
C SER A 882 -11.59 -11.02 -8.60
N ALA A 883 -12.84 -10.98 -8.13
CA ALA A 883 -13.90 -11.87 -8.62
C ALA A 883 -14.24 -11.59 -10.09
N ALA A 884 -14.35 -10.33 -10.48
CA ALA A 884 -14.70 -9.93 -11.83
C ALA A 884 -13.61 -10.31 -12.85
N ILE A 885 -12.33 -10.10 -12.51
CA ILE A 885 -11.20 -10.55 -13.34
C ILE A 885 -11.19 -12.08 -13.45
N GLY A 886 -11.36 -12.79 -12.33
CA GLY A 886 -11.42 -14.26 -12.33
C GLY A 886 -12.55 -14.80 -13.21
N THR A 887 -13.76 -14.24 -13.11
CA THR A 887 -14.89 -14.60 -13.96
C THR A 887 -14.62 -14.33 -15.43
N ASN A 888 -14.01 -13.18 -15.75
CA ASN A 888 -13.66 -12.82 -17.12
C ASN A 888 -12.72 -13.85 -17.74
N VAL A 889 -11.65 -14.20 -17.03
CA VAL A 889 -10.67 -15.17 -17.53
C VAL A 889 -11.26 -16.58 -17.63
N MET A 890 -12.00 -17.04 -16.61
CA MET A 890 -12.67 -18.35 -16.62
C MET A 890 -13.62 -18.51 -17.81
N ILE A 891 -14.46 -17.51 -18.08
CA ILE A 891 -15.38 -17.51 -19.23
C ILE A 891 -14.59 -17.42 -20.55
N GLY A 892 -13.47 -16.68 -20.59
CA GLY A 892 -12.53 -16.69 -21.71
C GLY A 892 -12.00 -18.09 -22.04
N HIS A 893 -11.61 -18.87 -21.03
CA HIS A 893 -11.13 -20.24 -21.21
C HIS A 893 -12.18 -21.21 -21.77
N ILE A 894 -13.47 -20.97 -21.51
CA ILE A 894 -14.58 -21.70 -22.17
C ILE A 894 -14.53 -21.45 -23.69
N GLY A 895 -14.20 -20.23 -24.12
CA GLY A 895 -13.97 -19.91 -25.54
C GLY A 895 -12.80 -20.68 -26.12
N GLY A 896 -11.71 -20.82 -25.35
CA GLY A 896 -10.58 -21.67 -25.73
C GLY A 896 -10.96 -23.14 -25.86
N LEU A 897 -11.84 -23.68 -25.00
CA LEU A 897 -12.38 -25.04 -25.16
C LEU A 897 -13.18 -25.17 -26.46
N ILE A 898 -14.06 -24.22 -26.77
CA ILE A 898 -14.80 -24.20 -28.05
C ILE A 898 -13.84 -24.15 -29.24
N SER A 899 -12.74 -23.40 -29.12
CA SER A 899 -11.74 -23.27 -30.19
C SER A 899 -11.10 -24.60 -30.60
N THR A 900 -11.00 -25.56 -29.68
CA THR A 900 -10.46 -26.89 -29.95
C THR A 900 -11.30 -27.69 -30.97
N TRP A 901 -12.53 -27.23 -31.23
CA TRP A 901 -13.46 -27.80 -32.20
C TRP A 901 -13.68 -26.91 -33.43
N SER A 902 -12.94 -25.80 -33.56
CA SER A 902 -13.12 -24.85 -34.67
C SER A 902 -12.61 -25.39 -36.01
N PHE A 903 -11.50 -26.13 -36.03
CA PHE A 903 -10.87 -26.60 -37.27
C PHE A 903 -10.82 -28.13 -37.30
N LEU A 904 -11.81 -28.73 -37.97
CA LEU A 904 -12.01 -30.18 -38.02
C LEU A 904 -11.50 -30.76 -39.35
N GLU A 905 -11.05 -32.02 -39.32
CA GLU A 905 -10.43 -32.66 -40.50
C GLU A 905 -11.36 -32.77 -41.70
N PHE A 906 -12.66 -32.96 -41.49
CA PHE A 906 -13.63 -33.02 -42.60
C PHE A 906 -13.85 -31.66 -43.29
N ASP A 907 -13.49 -30.56 -42.62
CA ASP A 907 -13.63 -29.19 -43.12
C ASP A 907 -12.36 -28.73 -43.87
N ALA A 908 -11.28 -29.54 -43.83
CA ALA A 908 -10.06 -29.30 -44.58
C ALA A 908 -10.29 -29.39 -46.11
N PRO A 909 -9.48 -28.72 -46.95
CA PRO A 909 -8.30 -27.90 -46.62
C PRO A 909 -8.61 -26.41 -46.38
N ASN A 910 -9.83 -25.97 -46.68
CA ASN A 910 -10.20 -24.55 -46.70
C ASN A 910 -10.90 -24.08 -45.41
N TYR A 911 -11.35 -25.01 -44.58
CA TYR A 911 -12.02 -24.78 -43.31
C TYR A 911 -13.15 -23.74 -43.35
N PRO A 912 -14.11 -23.80 -44.30
CA PRO A 912 -15.18 -22.81 -44.39
C PRO A 912 -16.04 -22.74 -43.13
N ILE A 913 -16.29 -23.86 -42.44
CA ILE A 913 -17.07 -23.87 -41.19
C ILE A 913 -16.26 -23.21 -40.06
N GLY A 914 -14.99 -23.60 -39.91
CA GLY A 914 -14.11 -23.03 -38.88
C GLY A 914 -13.86 -21.53 -39.06
N ASN A 915 -13.60 -21.09 -40.30
CA ASN A 915 -13.43 -19.68 -40.64
C ASN A 915 -14.76 -18.91 -40.52
N GLY A 916 -15.88 -19.54 -40.88
CA GLY A 916 -17.23 -18.97 -40.73
C GLY A 916 -17.62 -18.77 -39.26
N LEU A 917 -17.30 -19.74 -38.38
CA LEU A 917 -17.49 -19.63 -36.94
C LEU A 917 -16.72 -18.42 -36.40
N ASN A 918 -15.44 -18.29 -36.76
CA ASN A 918 -14.62 -17.18 -36.29
C ASN A 918 -15.06 -15.81 -36.84
N LEU A 919 -15.57 -15.76 -38.08
CA LEU A 919 -16.19 -14.55 -38.61
C LEU A 919 -17.46 -14.19 -37.84
N ALA A 920 -18.29 -15.18 -37.51
CA ALA A 920 -19.50 -14.98 -36.73
C ALA A 920 -19.17 -14.47 -35.32
N THR A 921 -18.23 -15.09 -34.61
CA THR A 921 -17.82 -14.66 -33.27
C THR A 921 -17.21 -13.25 -33.30
N SER A 922 -16.36 -12.94 -34.27
CA SER A 922 -15.80 -11.59 -34.46
C SER A 922 -16.88 -10.54 -34.73
N SER A 923 -17.88 -10.88 -35.55
CA SER A 923 -19.03 -9.99 -35.82
C SER A 923 -19.89 -9.79 -34.57
N THR A 924 -20.11 -10.83 -33.78
CA THR A 924 -20.81 -10.74 -32.50
C THR A 924 -20.02 -9.91 -31.49
N CYS A 925 -18.68 -10.02 -31.44
CA CYS A 925 -17.83 -9.15 -30.62
C CYS A 925 -18.03 -7.67 -30.97
N LEU A 926 -18.09 -7.33 -32.26
CA LEU A 926 -18.35 -5.96 -32.71
C LEU A 926 -19.70 -5.45 -32.22
N ILE A 927 -20.76 -6.25 -32.40
CA ILE A 927 -22.13 -5.90 -31.99
C ILE A 927 -22.20 -5.73 -30.47
N LEU A 928 -21.71 -6.70 -29.70
CA LEU A 928 -21.72 -6.65 -28.23
C LEU A 928 -20.91 -5.47 -27.70
N SER A 929 -19.76 -5.18 -28.31
CA SER A 929 -18.94 -4.02 -27.95
C SER A 929 -19.68 -2.71 -28.23
N GLY A 930 -20.34 -2.58 -29.39
CA GLY A 930 -21.17 -1.41 -29.71
C GLY A 930 -22.36 -1.25 -28.74
N LEU A 931 -23.08 -2.34 -28.46
CA LEU A 931 -24.22 -2.35 -27.54
C LEU A 931 -23.79 -2.01 -26.12
N LEU A 932 -22.70 -2.57 -25.63
CA LEU A 932 -22.14 -2.27 -24.31
C LEU A 932 -21.75 -0.79 -24.22
N TRP A 933 -21.13 -0.24 -25.26
CA TRP A 933 -20.73 1.17 -25.30
C TRP A 933 -21.93 2.11 -25.21
N VAL A 934 -22.98 1.82 -26.00
CA VAL A 934 -24.24 2.58 -25.99
C VAL A 934 -24.95 2.43 -24.64
N TRP A 935 -25.02 1.21 -24.09
CA TRP A 935 -25.67 0.94 -22.81
C TRP A 935 -24.99 1.68 -21.66
N MET A 936 -23.66 1.65 -21.56
CA MET A 936 -22.90 2.37 -20.53
C MET A 936 -23.16 3.89 -20.59
N HIS A 937 -23.21 4.46 -21.80
CA HIS A 937 -23.55 5.88 -21.97
C HIS A 937 -25.00 6.18 -21.55
N ARG A 938 -25.96 5.32 -21.90
CA ARG A 938 -27.37 5.49 -21.52
C ARG A 938 -27.58 5.36 -20.02
N ASP A 939 -26.95 4.38 -19.37
CA ASP A 939 -27.06 4.19 -17.92
C ASP A 939 -26.38 5.33 -17.15
N ASN A 940 -25.20 5.81 -17.60
CA ASN A 940 -24.56 6.98 -17.01
C ASN A 940 -25.44 8.24 -17.09
N ARG A 941 -26.09 8.48 -18.24
CA ARG A 941 -27.05 9.59 -18.39
C ARG A 941 -28.29 9.44 -17.50
N LYS A 942 -28.74 8.21 -17.25
CA LYS A 942 -29.84 7.93 -16.32
C LYS A 942 -29.43 8.23 -14.88
N ARG A 943 -28.23 7.80 -14.47
CA ARG A 943 -27.68 8.04 -13.12
C ARG A 943 -27.43 9.52 -12.84
N GLU A 944 -27.01 10.29 -13.83
CA GLU A 944 -26.87 11.76 -13.72
C GLU A 944 -28.18 12.49 -13.39
N ARG A 945 -29.33 11.89 -13.74
CA ARG A 945 -30.66 12.45 -13.46
C ARG A 945 -31.27 11.93 -12.15
N THR A 946 -30.60 11.00 -11.48
CA THR A 946 -31.09 10.39 -10.24
C THR A 946 -30.61 11.22 -9.05
N ASP A 947 -31.52 11.57 -8.15
CA ASP A 947 -31.18 12.24 -6.90
C ASP A 947 -30.47 11.24 -5.96
N ILE A 948 -29.15 11.42 -5.81
CA ILE A 948 -28.27 10.52 -5.06
C ILE A 948 -28.62 10.55 -3.57
N ASP A 949 -28.96 11.73 -3.03
CA ASP A 949 -29.20 11.91 -1.60
C ASP A 949 -30.52 11.25 -1.18
N ASN A 950 -31.53 11.32 -2.04
CA ASN A 950 -32.80 10.62 -1.83
C ASN A 950 -32.65 9.09 -1.99
N ALA A 951 -31.92 8.63 -3.00
CA ALA A 951 -31.71 7.20 -3.25
C ALA A 951 -30.83 6.49 -2.21
N LEU A 952 -29.97 7.24 -1.50
CA LEU A 952 -29.13 6.71 -0.41
C LEU A 952 -29.73 6.97 0.98
N SER A 953 -30.85 7.70 1.06
CA SER A 953 -31.52 7.99 2.33
C SER A 953 -32.00 6.72 3.04
N GLY A 954 -31.76 6.61 4.35
CA GLY A 954 -32.12 5.45 5.16
C GLY A 954 -31.19 4.23 5.07
N LEU A 955 -30.16 4.23 4.21
CA LEU A 955 -29.17 3.15 4.15
C LEU A 955 -27.98 3.39 5.09
N SER A 956 -27.54 2.34 5.78
CA SER A 956 -26.33 2.38 6.61
C SER A 956 -25.05 2.46 5.75
N VAL A 957 -23.97 2.99 6.31
CA VAL A 957 -22.66 3.09 5.62
C VAL A 957 -22.16 1.74 5.08
N SER A 958 -22.41 0.63 5.80
CA SER A 958 -22.08 -0.73 5.32
C SER A 958 -22.93 -1.11 4.12
N GLN A 959 -24.24 -0.83 4.15
CA GLN A 959 -25.12 -1.11 3.01
C GLN A 959 -24.74 -0.27 1.79
N ILE A 960 -24.34 0.99 1.98
CA ILE A 960 -23.86 1.86 0.89
C ILE A 960 -22.54 1.33 0.29
N GLN A 961 -21.63 0.82 1.13
CA GLN A 961 -20.39 0.17 0.66
C GLN A 961 -20.67 -1.17 -0.06
N ASP A 962 -21.67 -1.93 0.36
CA ASP A 962 -22.09 -3.20 -0.26
C ASP A 962 -22.80 -3.02 -1.61
N LEU A 963 -23.23 -1.80 -1.94
CA LEU A 963 -23.83 -1.50 -3.25
C LEU A 963 -22.80 -1.58 -4.38
N ASP A 964 -21.51 -1.31 -4.14
CA ASP A 964 -20.44 -1.30 -5.16
C ASP A 964 -20.89 -0.55 -6.45
N TRP A 965 -20.88 -1.18 -7.62
CA TRP A 965 -21.35 -0.60 -8.89
C TRP A 965 -22.86 -0.29 -8.96
N ARG A 966 -23.67 -0.80 -8.03
CA ARG A 966 -25.09 -0.43 -7.89
C ARG A 966 -25.30 0.89 -7.14
N ASN A 967 -24.24 1.49 -6.59
CA ASN A 967 -24.34 2.79 -5.96
C ASN A 967 -24.83 3.83 -7.00
N PRO A 968 -25.89 4.61 -6.71
CA PRO A 968 -26.39 5.65 -7.62
C PRO A 968 -25.32 6.67 -8.05
N ALA A 969 -24.32 6.93 -7.20
CA ALA A 969 -23.19 7.82 -7.47
C ALA A 969 -22.12 7.21 -8.39
N PHE A 970 -22.15 5.89 -8.61
CA PHE A 970 -21.18 5.21 -9.47
C PHE A 970 -21.48 5.49 -10.94
N LYS A 971 -20.43 5.86 -11.69
CA LYS A 971 -20.47 5.99 -13.15
C LYS A 971 -19.59 4.94 -13.82
N TRP A 972 -20.14 4.31 -14.85
CA TRP A 972 -19.39 3.41 -15.73
C TRP A 972 -18.30 4.17 -16.47
N ARG A 973 -17.18 3.50 -16.74
CA ARG A 973 -16.05 4.02 -17.52
C ARG A 973 -15.99 3.34 -18.89
N PRO A 974 -16.73 3.87 -19.89
CA PRO A 974 -16.68 3.38 -21.27
C PRO A 974 -15.31 3.62 -21.91
#